data_AF-A0A7I4AHW6-F1
#
_entry.id   AF-A0A7I4AHW6-F1
#
_cell.length_a   1.000
_cell.length_b   1.000
_cell.length_c   1.000
_cell.angle_alpha   90.00
_cell.angle_beta   90.00
_cell.angle_gamma   90.00
#
_symmetry.space_group_name_H-M   'P 1'
#
loop_
_entity.id
_entity.type
_entity.pdbx_description
1 polymer ?
#
loop_
_entity_poly.entity_id
_entity_poly.type
_entity_poly.pdbx_seq_one_letter_code
_entity_poly.pdbx_strand_id
1 'polypeptide(L)'
;MASDGMSSTGLYGGRKSSQFNNSTPVRLRVSASIMNCDDQDGDVDYAGSRPQSRGSSHAGDINQNQSEGSENGNTVHGVLATTFFPSDPLASGPVLEKYQVEAFLKSMQRIIQIGGRRSYFGKKFSISGRDRFTLEDMLSYQRDPIPTSLLRLNSDSMTRAVKLFQVILKYTGADLAPGSPPPTVQEQIDMVLKLYNSTLKRAELRDELFVQLSKQIRNNPDRSMLLKAWELLFLCASAMPPTKDFAAPLSEYVHDVANTPGDTEIQRIALNTLNALKRSVKGGPRRITPTAEEIEALLESRNLTTLVYFLDDTFEEITYDMTSTIADAVEQLAGIIKLASSSTFGLFECRKSVTGSKISDSGNEEHIGLDDNKYIGDIVAEFKTIKEKAKGELQCRLLFKKRLFRESDEAIVDPMFVQLLYVQSQHDYMLGNYPVGRDDAAQLAALQILVDIGPVPNPESTTDWQALLDRSLPKQIAVTRARRDWELDILNRYQATTHLSKAEARQQLLRILRSLPYGNSVFFTVTKIEDPIGLLPGRIILGINKRGVHFFRPVPKEYLHSAELRDIMQFGSSNTAVFFKMRVAGVLHIFQFETKQGEDICVALQTHINDVMLRRYSRNKNIPNGQVSNEVDTTATLSTKPAGLEVYEKHVQEMSKLLEESQRKIDQLSEAIRIKDKRETLVMEELAGLRDSLRAEEQTHSEIAEERERLTKQLVDMEGALQVALTEKASLIASVGGSQPGDDATSDMSDYETSIRKAPTVRARRDRDFLSSVGKERKDDQIRTLENQIKEIRAEVRLKTEDLRKHEDKAKNLLKDKQLLEQKIGRLEKNKVDETRGLEHKFEQERDELRARVAENEKKLQDRTQELSLAEQQLSSRSGEFDTLQANVKELEELREMKEDIDRKNLQTAAILKRQADQIVELQALYKEEQILRKRYFNMMEDMKGKIRVYARWRPLSDKEIREGEKLMLTSCDEFTIEHPWKDDKIKQHQFDHIFDQFATQEEVFEDTKYLVQSAIDGYNVCIFAFGQTGSGKTYTIYGSNSNPGLTPRVTQELFNCMKRDSNKFQFSLQVYMLEIYQDTLVDLLQPKFGFGGKPRKLDIKKDTKLRYSCEVHYQ
;
A
#
# COMPACT_ATOMS: atom_id res chain seq x y z
N MET A 1 -18.79 45.29 -45.55
CA MET A 1 -20.18 45.53 -45.08
C MET A 1 -20.30 44.77 -43.76
N ALA A 2 -20.43 45.35 -42.57
CA ALA A 2 -20.62 46.70 -42.06
C ALA A 2 -19.88 46.79 -40.70
N SER A 3 -19.06 47.83 -40.46
CA SER A 3 -19.17 48.80 -39.32
C SER A 3 -19.85 48.24 -38.06
N ASP A 4 -19.19 48.15 -36.90
CA ASP A 4 -18.70 49.30 -36.13
C ASP A 4 -17.40 49.01 -35.38
N GLY A 5 -16.60 50.08 -35.25
CA GLY A 5 -15.22 50.02 -34.80
C GLY A 5 -15.01 50.10 -33.28
N MET A 6 -13.84 49.64 -32.86
CA MET A 6 -13.00 50.39 -31.95
C MET A 6 -11.56 49.88 -32.08
N SER A 7 -10.71 50.80 -32.52
CA SER A 7 -9.28 50.67 -32.77
C SER A 7 -8.47 50.65 -31.48
N SER A 8 -7.46 49.80 -31.49
CA SER A 8 -6.29 49.83 -30.62
C SER A 8 -5.32 50.96 -31.00
N THR A 9 -4.70 51.56 -29.99
CA THR A 9 -3.35 52.17 -29.87
C THR A 9 -3.42 53.06 -28.62
N GLY A 10 -2.73 52.77 -27.52
CA GLY A 10 -1.28 52.80 -27.34
C GLY A 10 -0.94 54.04 -26.51
N LEU A 11 -0.33 53.87 -25.33
CA LEU A 11 0.63 54.76 -24.62
C LEU A 11 0.54 54.64 -23.09
N TYR A 12 1.73 54.46 -22.51
CA TYR A 12 2.24 55.07 -21.28
C TYR A 12 1.25 55.81 -20.35
N GLY A 13 1.30 55.44 -19.07
CA GLY A 13 1.12 56.40 -17.98
C GLY A 13 0.21 55.94 -16.83
N GLY A 14 0.72 56.02 -15.61
CA GLY A 14 -0.10 56.32 -14.44
C GLY A 14 -0.25 55.21 -13.40
N ARG A 15 0.75 55.05 -12.53
CA ARG A 15 0.49 54.60 -11.15
C ARG A 15 -0.42 55.64 -10.49
N LYS A 16 -1.72 55.36 -10.42
CA LYS A 16 -2.64 56.10 -9.55
C LYS A 16 -2.43 55.63 -8.12
N SER A 17 -1.77 56.49 -7.35
CA SER A 17 -1.79 56.50 -5.89
C SER A 17 -3.25 56.54 -5.40
N SER A 18 -3.72 55.46 -4.77
CA SER A 18 -4.99 55.46 -4.05
C SER A 18 -4.85 56.32 -2.81
N GLN A 19 -5.64 57.38 -2.77
CA GLN A 19 -5.83 58.26 -1.62
C GLN A 19 -6.25 57.46 -0.39
N PHE A 20 -5.38 57.40 0.61
CA PHE A 20 -5.76 57.24 2.01
C PHE A 20 -5.28 58.50 2.74
N ASN A 21 -6.12 59.53 2.76
CA ASN A 21 -5.94 60.68 3.63
C ASN A 21 -7.18 60.80 4.49
N ASN A 22 -7.03 60.42 5.76
CA ASN A 22 -7.52 61.16 6.92
C ASN A 22 -6.91 60.54 8.18
N SER A 23 -5.58 60.63 8.32
CA SER A 23 -4.92 60.50 9.60
C SER A 23 -4.58 61.90 10.09
N THR A 24 -5.24 62.34 11.15
CA THR A 24 -4.89 63.54 11.91
C THR A 24 -3.40 63.50 12.26
N PRO A 25 -2.61 64.56 12.02
CA PRO A 25 -1.20 64.58 12.38
C PRO A 25 -1.04 64.41 13.89
N VAL A 26 -0.29 63.39 14.32
CA VAL A 26 0.09 63.21 15.72
C VAL A 26 1.14 64.27 16.06
N ARG A 27 0.74 65.28 16.85
CA ARG A 27 1.66 66.29 17.39
C ARG A 27 2.29 65.75 18.67
N LEU A 28 3.52 65.26 18.57
CA LEU A 28 4.40 65.11 19.73
C LEU A 28 4.79 66.51 20.21
N ARG A 29 4.27 66.95 21.36
CA ARG A 29 4.62 68.22 21.99
C ARG A 29 5.52 67.94 23.20
N VAL A 30 6.83 67.90 22.98
CA VAL A 30 7.81 67.86 24.07
C VAL A 30 8.00 69.29 24.57
N SER A 31 7.28 69.68 25.62
CA SER A 31 7.47 70.95 26.31
C SER A 31 8.18 70.69 27.64
N ALA A 32 9.47 71.00 27.71
CA ALA A 32 10.21 71.07 28.97
C ALA A 32 10.06 72.50 29.53
N SER A 33 9.10 72.71 30.43
CA SER A 33 8.98 73.97 31.16
C SER A 33 9.82 73.88 32.43
N ILE A 34 10.91 74.64 32.49
CA ILE A 34 11.54 75.01 33.76
C ILE A 34 10.85 76.29 34.21
N MET A 35 10.05 76.24 35.28
CA MET A 35 9.74 77.46 36.03
C MET A 35 11.00 77.82 36.83
N ASN A 36 11.82 78.72 36.27
CA ASN A 36 12.82 79.44 37.04
C ASN A 36 12.12 80.66 37.67
N CYS A 37 11.73 80.53 38.93
CA CYS A 37 11.73 81.71 39.79
C CYS A 37 13.16 81.81 40.30
N ASP A 38 13.93 82.79 39.86
CA ASP A 38 14.88 83.50 40.74
C ASP A 38 15.36 84.79 40.09
N ASP A 39 15.41 85.82 40.95
CA ASP A 39 15.96 87.13 40.70
C ASP A 39 17.48 87.04 40.43
N GLN A 40 17.94 87.97 39.61
CA GLN A 40 19.34 88.12 39.22
C GLN A 40 20.20 88.50 40.41
N ASP A 41 21.40 87.92 40.50
CA ASP A 41 22.63 88.71 40.56
C ASP A 41 23.78 87.91 39.95
N GLY A 42 24.57 88.60 39.12
CA GLY A 42 25.62 88.01 38.31
C GLY A 42 26.94 87.84 39.05
N ASP A 43 27.78 86.97 38.52
CA ASP A 43 29.15 87.38 38.23
C ASP A 43 29.79 86.50 37.16
N VAL A 44 30.62 87.17 36.38
CA VAL A 44 31.34 86.71 35.20
C VAL A 44 32.68 86.13 35.65
N ASP A 45 33.13 85.00 35.07
CA ASP A 45 34.54 84.92 34.67
C ASP A 45 34.88 83.85 33.63
N TYR A 46 35.85 84.22 32.81
CA TYR A 46 36.30 83.65 31.55
C TYR A 46 37.69 83.02 31.71
N ALA A 47 37.92 81.82 31.18
CA ALA A 47 39.22 81.26 30.67
C ALA A 47 39.07 79.72 30.59
N GLY A 48 39.62 78.95 29.65
CA GLY A 48 40.69 79.17 28.69
C GLY A 48 41.47 77.86 28.52
N SER A 49 41.23 77.17 27.40
CA SER A 49 42.19 76.40 26.58
C SER A 49 43.09 75.26 27.15
N ARG A 50 42.97 74.11 26.45
CA ARG A 50 43.99 73.19 25.88
C ARG A 50 44.37 71.86 26.60
N PRO A 51 44.82 70.83 25.82
CA PRO A 51 44.74 69.40 26.14
C PRO A 51 46.12 68.69 26.23
N GLN A 52 46.09 67.36 26.46
CA GLN A 52 47.16 66.30 26.42
C GLN A 52 47.26 65.59 27.79
N SER A 53 47.58 64.30 27.98
CA SER A 53 48.11 63.22 27.13
C SER A 53 48.01 61.87 27.88
N ARG A 54 48.07 60.79 27.10
CA ARG A 54 48.41 59.38 27.37
C ARG A 54 49.08 58.99 28.71
N GLY A 55 48.72 57.80 29.18
CA GLY A 55 49.57 56.90 29.98
C GLY A 55 49.00 55.47 30.01
N SER A 56 49.71 54.51 29.40
CA SER A 56 49.58 53.05 29.59
C SER A 56 50.06 52.66 31.01
N SER A 57 49.92 51.46 31.59
CA SER A 57 50.13 50.10 31.07
C SER A 57 49.94 49.07 32.20
N HIS A 58 49.74 47.79 31.81
CA HIS A 58 50.20 46.53 32.47
C HIS A 58 49.42 46.01 33.70
N ALA A 59 49.33 44.70 33.96
CA ALA A 59 49.56 43.45 33.22
C ALA A 59 49.25 42.26 34.17
N GLY A 60 48.83 41.13 33.59
CA GLY A 60 48.97 39.75 34.09
C GLY A 60 48.11 39.32 35.29
N ASP A 61 47.72 38.06 35.48
CA ASP A 61 47.94 36.81 34.73
C ASP A 61 47.14 35.72 35.50
N ILE A 62 46.42 34.79 34.83
CA ILE A 62 46.69 33.31 34.73
C ILE A 62 46.45 32.54 36.05
N ASN A 63 45.80 31.36 36.20
CA ASN A 63 45.34 30.20 35.41
C ASN A 63 44.29 29.46 36.30
N GLN A 64 43.21 28.79 35.86
CA GLN A 64 43.06 27.55 35.06
C GLN A 64 43.74 26.27 35.58
N ASN A 65 42.92 25.26 35.91
CA ASN A 65 42.88 23.88 35.33
C ASN A 65 42.04 22.94 36.25
N GLN A 66 41.00 22.23 35.77
CA GLN A 66 40.99 21.01 34.92
C GLN A 66 41.66 19.80 35.64
N SER A 67 41.19 18.54 35.62
CA SER A 67 40.11 17.80 34.91
C SER A 67 40.17 16.30 35.30
N GLU A 68 39.19 15.49 34.81
CA GLU A 68 39.18 14.01 34.62
C GLU A 68 38.98 13.10 35.87
N GLY A 69 38.29 11.95 35.86
CA GLY A 69 37.66 11.09 34.85
C GLY A 69 37.00 9.83 35.49
N SER A 70 36.25 9.08 34.67
CA SER A 70 35.35 7.90 34.86
C SER A 70 35.73 6.72 35.80
N GLU A 71 34.73 5.97 36.32
CA GLU A 71 34.32 4.60 35.84
C GLU A 71 33.19 3.94 36.68
N ASN A 72 32.64 2.84 36.13
CA ASN A 72 31.37 2.14 36.37
C ASN A 72 31.20 1.34 37.70
N GLY A 73 29.96 0.98 38.05
CA GLY A 73 29.66 -0.21 38.86
C GLY A 73 28.26 -0.25 39.53
N ASN A 74 27.42 -1.21 39.12
CA ASN A 74 26.08 -1.48 39.63
C ASN A 74 26.07 -2.32 40.94
N THR A 75 24.89 -2.36 41.57
CA THR A 75 24.27 -3.43 42.42
C THR A 75 24.46 -3.43 43.95
N VAL A 76 23.40 -2.97 44.64
CA VAL A 76 22.53 -3.67 45.63
C VAL A 76 23.08 -4.21 46.97
N HIS A 77 22.24 -3.95 47.99
CA HIS A 77 22.12 -4.49 49.37
C HIS A 77 22.98 -3.84 50.47
N GLY A 78 22.26 -3.23 51.41
CA GLY A 78 22.81 -2.52 52.56
C GLY A 78 22.99 -3.38 53.79
N VAL A 79 23.54 -2.76 54.84
CA VAL A 79 23.44 -3.16 56.24
C VAL A 79 23.55 -1.90 57.10
N LEU A 80 22.76 -1.92 58.18
CA LEU A 80 22.74 -1.00 59.32
C LEU A 80 24.12 -0.57 59.85
N ALA A 81 24.20 0.67 60.32
CA ALA A 81 25.10 1.03 61.41
C ALA A 81 24.48 2.14 62.28
N THR A 82 23.95 1.71 63.41
CA THR A 82 23.67 2.47 64.62
C THR A 82 24.94 3.14 65.14
N THR A 83 24.87 4.41 65.54
CA THR A 83 25.75 4.98 66.56
C THR A 83 24.97 5.91 67.49
N PHE A 84 25.06 5.59 68.77
CA PHE A 84 24.48 6.27 69.93
C PHE A 84 25.26 7.56 70.27
N PHE A 85 24.54 8.59 70.75
CA PHE A 85 25.07 9.63 71.65
C PHE A 85 24.11 9.81 72.84
N PRO A 86 24.59 10.29 74.00
CA PRO A 86 24.04 9.96 75.30
C PRO A 86 22.90 10.88 75.75
N SER A 87 22.10 10.31 76.63
CA SER A 87 20.97 10.86 77.38
C SER A 87 21.36 11.94 78.38
N ASP A 88 20.61 13.04 78.38
CA ASP A 88 20.08 13.65 79.61
C ASP A 88 18.69 14.28 79.33
N PRO A 89 17.75 14.27 80.31
CA PRO A 89 16.33 14.40 80.06
C PRO A 89 15.81 15.84 80.24
N LEU A 90 14.63 16.10 79.65
CA LEU A 90 13.73 17.27 79.81
C LEU A 90 13.68 18.24 78.61
N ALA A 91 13.04 17.82 77.52
CA ALA A 91 11.96 18.57 76.84
C ALA A 91 11.47 17.75 75.62
N SER A 92 10.17 17.56 75.54
CA SER A 92 9.42 16.67 74.66
C SER A 92 9.10 17.25 73.27
N GLY A 93 9.26 16.44 72.20
CA GLY A 93 8.63 16.58 70.88
C GLY A 93 9.57 16.22 69.69
N PRO A 94 9.19 15.34 68.74
CA PRO A 94 10.10 14.91 67.67
C PRO A 94 10.22 15.98 66.58
N VAL A 95 11.43 16.52 66.42
CA VAL A 95 11.82 17.58 65.47
C VAL A 95 11.72 17.15 63.98
N LEU A 96 11.42 15.88 63.70
CA LEU A 96 11.29 15.35 62.33
C LEU A 96 9.93 15.67 61.65
N GLU A 97 8.83 15.87 62.40
CA GLU A 97 7.51 16.22 61.82
C GLU A 97 7.50 17.62 61.16
N LYS A 98 8.40 18.52 61.58
CA LYS A 98 8.42 19.91 61.15
C LYS A 98 8.88 20.12 59.69
N TYR A 99 9.77 19.26 59.18
CA TYR A 99 10.45 19.53 57.90
C TYR A 99 9.64 19.10 56.66
N GLN A 100 8.69 18.17 56.80
CA GLN A 100 7.89 17.65 55.67
C GLN A 100 6.62 18.49 55.39
N VAL A 101 5.95 18.97 56.44
CA VAL A 101 4.80 19.90 56.32
C VAL A 101 5.23 21.25 55.73
N GLU A 102 6.47 21.69 56.00
CA GLU A 102 6.99 22.97 55.52
C GLU A 102 7.18 23.01 54.00
N ALA A 103 7.54 21.89 53.37
CA ALA A 103 7.68 21.80 51.91
C ALA A 103 6.33 21.92 51.18
N PHE A 104 5.30 21.26 51.71
CA PHE A 104 3.93 21.41 51.25
C PHE A 104 3.42 22.84 51.46
N LEU A 105 3.61 23.42 52.65
CA LEU A 105 3.22 24.80 52.95
C LEU A 105 3.94 25.83 52.05
N LYS A 106 5.24 25.66 51.78
CA LYS A 106 6.01 26.51 50.85
C LYS A 106 5.52 26.37 49.39
N SER A 107 5.17 25.16 48.97
CA SER A 107 4.62 24.91 47.63
C SER A 107 3.21 25.51 47.50
N MET A 108 2.38 25.35 48.52
CA MET A 108 1.07 25.98 48.62
C MET A 108 1.16 27.51 48.64
N GLN A 109 2.12 28.06 49.37
CA GLN A 109 2.41 29.49 49.38
C GLN A 109 2.73 29.99 47.98
N ARG A 110 3.59 29.29 47.23
CA ARG A 110 3.89 29.61 45.82
C ARG A 110 2.63 29.56 44.96
N ILE A 111 1.83 28.50 45.03
CA ILE A 111 0.60 28.36 44.23
C ILE A 111 -0.40 29.49 44.53
N ILE A 112 -0.57 29.84 45.82
CA ILE A 112 -1.44 30.94 46.26
C ILE A 112 -0.88 32.32 45.85
N GLN A 113 0.45 32.48 45.81
CA GLN A 113 1.12 33.75 45.44
C GLN A 113 1.26 33.97 43.93
N ILE A 114 1.42 32.92 43.11
CA ILE A 114 1.45 32.99 41.64
C ILE A 114 0.13 33.56 41.08
N GLY A 115 -0.97 33.40 41.83
CA GLY A 115 -2.25 34.09 41.53
C GLY A 115 -2.23 35.61 41.75
N GLY A 116 -1.14 36.22 42.23
CA GLY A 116 -1.08 37.63 42.61
C GLY A 116 -1.75 37.90 43.97
N ARG A 117 -1.16 38.80 44.78
CA ARG A 117 -1.60 39.08 46.16
C ARG A 117 -3.09 39.41 46.22
N ARG A 118 -3.88 38.63 46.97
CA ARG A 118 -5.14 39.12 47.53
C ARG A 118 -4.83 40.01 48.74
N SER A 119 -5.50 41.15 48.80
CA SER A 119 -5.34 42.18 49.84
C SER A 119 -5.86 41.77 51.23
N TYR A 120 -5.83 40.48 51.61
CA TYR A 120 -6.21 40.02 52.95
C TYR A 120 -5.27 40.55 54.04
N PHE A 121 -4.00 40.81 53.70
CA PHE A 121 -3.00 41.35 54.62
C PHE A 121 -2.99 42.88 54.70
N GLY A 122 -3.93 43.56 54.03
CA GLY A 122 -3.88 45.01 53.82
C GLY A 122 -5.22 45.70 54.04
N LYS A 123 -5.86 45.50 55.20
CA LYS A 123 -6.76 46.51 55.81
C LYS A 123 -7.17 46.06 57.21
N LYS A 124 -7.00 46.97 58.17
CA LYS A 124 -7.33 46.86 59.59
C LYS A 124 -8.70 46.21 59.82
N PHE A 125 -8.72 44.97 60.29
CA PHE A 125 -9.74 44.49 61.21
C PHE A 125 -9.18 44.66 62.62
N SER A 126 -9.63 45.68 63.34
CA SER A 126 -9.38 45.77 64.78
C SER A 126 -10.36 44.83 65.47
N ILE A 127 -9.87 43.64 65.85
CA ILE A 127 -10.44 42.88 66.95
C ILE A 127 -9.30 42.74 67.95
N SER A 128 -9.52 43.28 69.15
CA SER A 128 -8.55 43.25 70.24
C SER A 128 -8.15 41.82 70.58
N GLY A 129 -6.86 41.52 70.43
CA GLY A 129 -6.18 40.40 71.09
C GLY A 129 -6.27 39.03 70.42
N ARG A 130 -5.40 38.76 69.45
CA ARG A 130 -4.53 37.56 69.30
C ARG A 130 -3.87 37.52 67.91
N ASP A 131 -2.57 37.25 67.91
CA ASP A 131 -1.63 36.78 66.87
C ASP A 131 -1.81 37.12 65.37
N ARG A 132 -0.69 37.44 64.71
CA ARG A 132 -0.60 37.62 63.25
C ARG A 132 -1.13 36.36 62.56
N PHE A 133 -2.24 36.47 61.83
CA PHE A 133 -2.81 35.37 61.03
C PHE A 133 -1.81 34.91 59.95
N THR A 134 -1.29 33.69 60.08
CA THR A 134 -0.29 33.12 59.17
C THR A 134 -0.93 32.33 58.02
N LEU A 135 -0.16 32.01 56.97
CA LEU A 135 -0.65 31.13 55.89
C LEU A 135 -0.98 29.72 56.40
N GLU A 136 -0.27 29.27 57.43
CA GLU A 136 -0.51 28.00 58.10
C GLU A 136 -1.88 27.99 58.80
N ASP A 137 -2.28 29.10 59.41
CA ASP A 137 -3.62 29.28 60.00
C ASP A 137 -4.72 29.26 58.91
N MET A 138 -4.45 29.86 57.74
CA MET A 138 -5.39 29.84 56.61
C MET A 138 -5.62 28.41 56.08
N LEU A 139 -4.61 27.57 56.18
CA LEU A 139 -4.56 26.22 55.63
C LEU A 139 -4.83 25.11 56.66
N SER A 140 -5.14 25.48 57.90
CA SER A 140 -5.56 24.58 58.98
C SER A 140 -7.09 24.47 59.07
N TYR A 141 -7.58 23.42 59.71
CA TYR A 141 -8.99 23.13 59.90
C TYR A 141 -9.80 24.35 60.39
N GLN A 142 -11.00 24.52 59.83
CA GLN A 142 -11.95 25.54 60.24
C GLN A 142 -13.37 24.95 60.27
N ARG A 143 -14.15 25.32 61.29
CA ARG A 143 -15.55 24.91 61.44
C ARG A 143 -16.52 25.84 60.71
N ASP A 144 -16.25 27.14 60.73
CA ASP A 144 -17.13 28.14 60.12
C ASP A 144 -16.97 28.21 58.59
N PRO A 145 -18.04 28.55 57.83
CA PRO A 145 -17.94 28.73 56.39
C PRO A 145 -16.89 29.77 55.98
N ILE A 146 -16.13 29.49 54.90
CA ILE A 146 -15.20 30.48 54.35
C ILE A 146 -15.95 31.62 53.66
N PRO A 147 -15.51 32.89 53.82
CA PRO A 147 -16.15 34.04 53.19
C PRO A 147 -15.79 34.23 51.71
N THR A 148 -14.73 33.58 51.24
CA THR A 148 -14.24 33.63 49.85
C THR A 148 -13.47 32.33 49.52
N SER A 149 -13.15 32.12 48.25
CA SER A 149 -12.27 31.02 47.79
C SER A 149 -10.85 31.13 48.37
N LEU A 150 -10.15 30.01 48.54
CA LEU A 150 -8.75 30.00 48.99
C LEU A 150 -7.79 30.38 47.86
N LEU A 151 -8.08 29.96 46.63
CA LEU A 151 -7.39 30.35 45.41
C LEU A 151 -8.00 31.62 44.81
N ARG A 152 -7.22 32.34 43.99
CA ARG A 152 -7.73 33.52 43.28
C ARG A 152 -8.59 33.10 42.08
N LEU A 153 -9.90 33.13 42.29
CA LEU A 153 -10.89 32.82 41.27
C LEU A 153 -11.61 34.09 40.78
N ASN A 154 -12.24 34.02 39.61
CA ASN A 154 -13.19 35.04 39.12
C ASN A 154 -14.44 35.10 40.04
N SER A 155 -15.27 36.14 39.89
CA SER A 155 -16.45 36.36 40.74
C SER A 155 -17.39 35.15 40.80
N ASP A 156 -17.66 34.54 39.65
CA ASP A 156 -18.63 33.45 39.53
C ASP A 156 -18.11 32.14 40.13
N SER A 157 -16.83 31.83 39.90
CA SER A 157 -16.15 30.67 40.50
C SER A 157 -15.93 30.87 42.00
N MET A 158 -15.71 32.10 42.47
CA MET A 158 -15.60 32.42 43.90
C MET A 158 -16.90 32.11 44.65
N THR A 159 -18.06 32.53 44.13
CA THR A 159 -19.36 32.20 44.74
C THR A 159 -19.60 30.69 44.78
N ARG A 160 -19.18 29.96 43.75
CA ARG A 160 -19.27 28.49 43.73
C ARG A 160 -18.31 27.86 44.75
N ALA A 161 -17.09 28.34 44.87
CA ALA A 161 -16.11 27.86 45.85
C ALA A 161 -16.58 27.98 47.29
N VAL A 162 -17.25 29.08 47.65
CA VAL A 162 -17.88 29.22 48.98
C VAL A 162 -18.97 28.16 49.20
N LYS A 163 -19.79 27.89 48.18
CA LYS A 163 -20.79 26.81 48.24
C LYS A 163 -20.17 25.42 48.33
N LEU A 164 -19.03 25.17 47.68
CA LEU A 164 -18.29 23.90 47.80
C LEU A 164 -17.88 23.66 49.26
N PHE A 165 -17.35 24.68 49.93
CA PHE A 165 -16.93 24.56 51.32
C PHE A 165 -18.11 24.28 52.25
N GLN A 166 -19.27 24.90 52.02
CA GLN A 166 -20.49 24.59 52.78
C GLN A 166 -20.92 23.13 52.62
N VAL A 167 -20.76 22.54 51.42
CA VAL A 167 -21.04 21.12 51.20
C VAL A 167 -20.03 20.24 51.96
N ILE A 168 -18.74 20.61 51.99
CA ILE A 168 -17.71 19.90 52.77
C ILE A 168 -18.04 19.93 54.27
N LEU A 169 -18.44 21.08 54.82
CA LEU A 169 -18.81 21.20 56.24
C LEU A 169 -20.03 20.34 56.60
N LYS A 170 -21.03 20.27 55.71
CA LYS A 170 -22.20 19.40 55.88
C LYS A 170 -21.83 17.92 55.82
N TYR A 171 -20.96 17.54 54.90
CA TYR A 171 -20.49 16.16 54.77
C TYR A 171 -19.70 15.69 56.00
N THR A 172 -18.79 16.54 56.48
CA THR A 172 -17.95 16.24 57.66
C THR A 172 -18.72 16.30 58.99
N GLY A 173 -19.94 16.85 58.99
CA GLY A 173 -20.75 17.02 60.21
C GLY A 173 -20.35 18.25 61.05
N ALA A 174 -19.54 19.16 60.53
CA ALA A 174 -19.10 20.37 61.23
C ALA A 174 -20.23 21.41 61.44
N ASP A 175 -21.20 21.44 60.51
CA ASP A 175 -22.38 22.32 60.49
C ASP A 175 -23.56 21.76 61.32
N LEU A 176 -23.42 20.54 61.83
CA LEU A 176 -24.45 19.85 62.61
C LEU A 176 -24.40 20.27 64.10
N ALA A 177 -25.58 20.43 64.70
CA ALA A 177 -25.70 20.71 66.13
C ALA A 177 -25.19 19.50 66.95
N PRO A 178 -24.55 19.70 68.12
CA PRO A 178 -24.09 18.59 68.95
C PRO A 178 -25.25 17.63 69.27
N GLY A 179 -25.19 16.39 68.78
CA GLY A 179 -26.20 15.35 69.00
C GLY A 179 -27.20 15.10 67.87
N SER A 180 -27.14 15.81 66.73
CA SER A 180 -27.92 15.42 65.55
C SER A 180 -27.35 14.15 64.90
N PRO A 181 -28.20 13.30 64.29
CA PRO A 181 -27.73 12.08 63.62
C PRO A 181 -26.75 12.42 62.49
N PRO A 182 -25.73 11.57 62.25
CA PRO A 182 -24.85 11.74 61.10
C PRO A 182 -25.64 11.66 59.79
N PRO A 183 -25.18 12.32 58.72
CA PRO A 183 -25.87 12.30 57.43
C PRO A 183 -26.01 10.87 56.92
N THR A 184 -27.18 10.54 56.39
CA THR A 184 -27.46 9.24 55.80
C THR A 184 -26.58 8.98 54.57
N VAL A 185 -26.41 7.72 54.17
CA VAL A 185 -25.61 7.35 52.98
C VAL A 185 -26.16 8.03 51.72
N GLN A 186 -27.48 8.12 51.56
CA GLN A 186 -28.10 8.82 50.42
C GLN A 186 -27.79 10.32 50.42
N GLU A 187 -27.84 10.98 51.58
CA GLU A 187 -27.48 12.40 51.69
C GLU A 187 -25.99 12.63 51.40
N GLN A 188 -25.13 11.70 51.83
CA GLN A 188 -23.70 11.71 51.50
C GLN A 188 -23.48 11.62 49.99
N ILE A 189 -24.15 10.68 49.31
CA ILE A 189 -24.10 10.53 47.85
C ILE A 189 -24.56 11.80 47.14
N ASP A 190 -25.69 12.39 47.55
CA ASP A 190 -26.22 13.62 46.97
C ASP A 190 -25.26 14.80 47.13
N MET A 191 -24.56 14.89 48.28
CA MET A 191 -23.52 15.89 48.51
C MET A 191 -22.31 15.69 47.60
N VAL A 192 -21.83 14.46 47.45
CA VAL A 192 -20.71 14.12 46.57
C VAL A 192 -21.06 14.41 45.10
N LEU A 193 -22.26 14.05 44.64
CA LEU A 193 -22.75 14.38 43.30
C LEU A 193 -22.80 15.90 43.04
N LYS A 194 -23.21 16.70 44.04
CA LYS A 194 -23.17 18.18 43.95
C LYS A 194 -21.75 18.71 43.78
N LEU A 195 -20.77 18.12 44.48
CA LEU A 195 -19.35 18.46 44.33
C LEU A 195 -18.86 18.11 42.91
N TYR A 196 -19.11 16.88 42.44
CA TYR A 196 -18.68 16.44 41.11
C TYR A 196 -19.26 17.28 39.98
N ASN A 197 -20.56 17.56 40.02
CA ASN A 197 -21.22 18.41 39.01
C ASN A 197 -20.65 19.82 38.94
N SER A 198 -20.10 20.33 40.05
CA SER A 198 -19.51 21.66 40.12
C SER A 198 -18.05 21.69 39.68
N THR A 199 -17.32 20.58 39.80
CA THR A 199 -15.85 20.55 39.74
C THR A 199 -15.29 19.76 38.55
N LEU A 200 -15.86 18.62 38.15
CA LEU A 200 -15.27 17.75 37.12
C LEU A 200 -14.90 18.49 35.82
N LYS A 201 -15.82 19.34 35.33
CA LYS A 201 -15.65 20.11 34.08
C LYS A 201 -14.82 21.40 34.23
N ARG A 202 -14.43 21.79 35.44
CA ARG A 202 -13.85 23.12 35.74
C ARG A 202 -12.56 22.99 36.54
N ALA A 203 -11.42 23.03 35.86
CA ALA A 203 -10.10 22.83 36.48
C ALA A 203 -9.83 23.75 37.69
N GLU A 204 -10.17 25.03 37.58
CA GLU A 204 -10.01 26.01 38.67
C GLU A 204 -10.75 25.63 39.95
N LEU A 205 -11.95 25.06 39.83
CA LEU A 205 -12.75 24.63 40.97
C LEU A 205 -12.32 23.26 41.51
N ARG A 206 -11.65 22.42 40.70
CA ARG A 206 -11.05 21.17 41.19
C ARG A 206 -9.91 21.47 42.14
N ASP A 207 -9.00 22.35 41.76
CA ASP A 207 -7.87 22.71 42.63
C ASP A 207 -8.36 23.36 43.91
N GLU A 208 -9.33 24.28 43.80
CA GLU A 208 -9.99 24.87 44.97
C GLU A 208 -10.60 23.81 45.90
N LEU A 209 -11.30 22.82 45.36
CA LEU A 209 -11.86 21.71 46.14
C LEU A 209 -10.76 20.93 46.87
N PHE A 210 -9.69 20.53 46.18
CA PHE A 210 -8.59 19.79 46.81
C PHE A 210 -7.85 20.62 47.86
N VAL A 211 -7.71 21.94 47.67
CA VAL A 211 -7.13 22.84 48.68
C VAL A 211 -8.04 22.97 49.90
N GLN A 212 -9.35 23.10 49.71
CA GLN A 212 -10.33 23.12 50.79
C GLN A 212 -10.36 21.79 51.57
N LEU A 213 -10.27 20.65 50.90
CA LEU A 213 -10.16 19.34 51.55
C LEU A 213 -8.83 19.21 52.31
N SER A 214 -7.73 19.67 51.72
CA SER A 214 -6.41 19.73 52.38
C SER A 214 -6.42 20.62 53.63
N LYS A 215 -7.28 21.64 53.67
CA LYS A 215 -7.53 22.46 54.87
C LYS A 215 -8.27 21.67 55.94
N GLN A 216 -9.33 20.94 55.58
CA GLN A 216 -10.15 20.20 56.56
C GLN A 216 -9.47 18.95 57.15
N ILE A 217 -8.45 18.39 56.48
CA ILE A 217 -7.67 17.26 57.00
C ILE A 217 -6.47 17.68 57.85
N ARG A 218 -6.05 18.96 57.83
CA ARG A 218 -4.90 19.45 58.60
C ARG A 218 -5.32 20.04 59.93
N ASN A 219 -4.65 19.65 61.01
CA ASN A 219 -4.89 20.15 62.37
C ASN A 219 -6.36 20.05 62.80
N ASN A 220 -7.08 19.02 62.34
CA ASN A 220 -8.47 18.79 62.71
C ASN A 220 -8.53 18.14 64.10
N PRO A 221 -9.13 18.78 65.11
CA PRO A 221 -9.15 18.27 66.48
C PRO A 221 -10.11 17.09 66.68
N ASP A 222 -11.07 16.88 65.77
CA ASP A 222 -12.08 15.84 65.89
C ASP A 222 -11.79 14.66 64.95
N ARG A 223 -11.58 13.49 65.55
CA ARG A 223 -11.27 12.25 64.82
C ARG A 223 -12.36 11.84 63.84
N SER A 224 -13.64 11.98 64.22
CA SER A 224 -14.78 11.59 63.38
C SER A 224 -14.88 12.49 62.14
N MET A 225 -14.76 13.81 62.34
CA MET A 225 -14.75 14.78 61.24
C MET A 225 -13.53 14.61 60.34
N LEU A 226 -12.38 14.27 60.93
CA LEU A 226 -11.15 14.01 60.19
C LEU A 226 -11.28 12.77 59.28
N LEU A 227 -11.83 11.67 59.80
CA LEU A 227 -12.11 10.47 58.99
C LEU A 227 -13.04 10.79 57.81
N LYS A 228 -14.10 11.58 58.04
CA LYS A 228 -15.01 12.01 56.97
C LYS A 228 -14.37 12.96 55.95
N ALA A 229 -13.44 13.81 56.38
CA ALA A 229 -12.67 14.66 55.47
C ALA A 229 -11.73 13.83 54.58
N TRP A 230 -11.07 12.81 55.14
CA TRP A 230 -10.25 11.85 54.39
C TRP A 230 -11.07 10.98 53.43
N GLU A 231 -12.24 10.49 53.86
CA GLU A 231 -13.19 9.77 53.01
C GLU A 231 -13.62 10.63 51.80
N LEU A 232 -13.95 11.90 52.03
CA LEU A 232 -14.33 12.81 50.95
C LEU A 232 -13.16 13.12 50.00
N LEU A 233 -11.94 13.24 50.52
CA LEU A 233 -10.73 13.37 49.70
C LEU A 233 -10.50 12.12 48.84
N PHE A 234 -10.68 10.92 49.42
CA PHE A 234 -10.57 9.66 48.70
C PHE A 234 -11.58 9.55 47.56
N LEU A 235 -12.86 9.88 47.81
CA LEU A 235 -13.90 9.92 46.78
C LEU A 235 -13.51 10.87 45.64
N CYS A 236 -13.09 12.09 45.98
CA CYS A 236 -12.70 13.10 44.99
C CYS A 236 -11.47 12.67 44.18
N ALA A 237 -10.45 12.14 44.84
CA ALA A 237 -9.24 11.61 44.21
C ALA A 237 -9.52 10.43 43.27
N SER A 238 -10.56 9.64 43.57
CA SER A 238 -10.98 8.51 42.75
C SER A 238 -11.70 8.94 41.47
N ALA A 239 -12.37 10.10 41.49
CA ALA A 239 -13.07 10.64 40.32
C ALA A 239 -12.22 11.63 39.48
N MET A 240 -11.24 12.30 40.09
CA MET A 240 -10.45 13.30 39.40
C MET A 240 -9.12 13.58 40.11
N PRO A 241 -8.05 13.88 39.38
CA PRO A 241 -6.86 14.47 39.97
C PRO A 241 -6.99 16.01 40.07
N PRO A 242 -6.25 16.65 41.00
CA PRO A 242 -5.94 18.08 40.89
C PRO A 242 -5.12 18.35 39.60
N THR A 243 -4.95 19.62 39.23
CA THR A 243 -4.07 19.99 38.11
C THR A 243 -2.61 19.62 38.39
N LYS A 244 -1.79 19.58 37.33
CA LYS A 244 -0.37 19.17 37.41
C LYS A 244 0.44 19.98 38.42
N ASP A 245 0.12 21.26 38.58
CA ASP A 245 0.81 22.16 39.50
C ASP A 245 0.54 21.81 40.97
N PHE A 246 -0.62 21.22 41.27
CA PHE A 246 -1.04 20.88 42.62
C PHE A 246 -0.96 19.37 42.94
N ALA A 247 -0.95 18.51 41.93
CA ALA A 247 -0.90 17.06 42.10
C ALA A 247 0.33 16.55 42.84
N ALA A 248 1.51 17.10 42.54
CA ALA A 248 2.76 16.68 43.18
C ALA A 248 2.78 17.06 44.68
N PRO A 249 2.55 18.33 45.07
CA PRO A 249 2.50 18.71 46.49
C PRO A 249 1.46 17.94 47.30
N LEU A 250 0.28 17.70 46.73
CA LEU A 250 -0.78 16.95 47.41
C LEU A 250 -0.39 15.47 47.58
N SER A 251 0.18 14.85 46.55
CA SER A 251 0.59 13.44 46.60
C SER A 251 1.71 13.20 47.60
N GLU A 252 2.66 14.13 47.72
CA GLU A 252 3.72 14.10 48.74
C GLU A 252 3.13 14.16 50.15
N TYR A 253 2.24 15.12 50.41
CA TYR A 253 1.56 15.23 51.71
C TYR A 253 0.76 13.95 52.07
N VAL A 254 -0.02 13.41 51.13
CA VAL A 254 -0.80 12.18 51.37
C VAL A 254 0.11 10.98 51.59
N HIS A 255 1.23 10.89 50.86
CA HIS A 255 2.24 9.86 51.05
C HIS A 255 2.87 9.92 52.45
N ASP A 256 3.16 11.12 52.95
CA ASP A 256 3.74 11.28 54.29
C ASP A 256 2.75 10.87 55.37
N VAL A 257 1.48 11.25 55.26
CA VAL A 257 0.43 10.81 56.22
C VAL A 257 0.23 9.28 56.16
N ALA A 258 0.33 8.66 54.99
CA ALA A 258 0.17 7.22 54.84
C ALA A 258 1.32 6.42 55.51
N ASN A 259 2.53 6.99 55.59
CA ASN A 259 3.72 6.32 56.12
C ASN A 259 4.11 6.77 57.54
N THR A 260 3.62 7.92 58.02
CA THR A 260 3.92 8.44 59.36
C THR A 260 3.13 7.64 60.40
N PRO A 261 3.76 7.07 61.45
CA PRO A 261 3.08 6.28 62.47
C PRO A 261 2.04 7.12 63.22
N GLY A 262 0.78 6.70 63.16
CA GLY A 262 -0.36 7.41 63.73
C GLY A 262 -1.61 6.54 63.77
N ASP A 263 -2.77 7.14 63.50
CA ASP A 263 -4.04 6.44 63.44
C ASP A 263 -4.11 5.48 62.24
N THR A 264 -4.25 4.18 62.52
CA THR A 264 -4.25 3.11 61.51
C THR A 264 -5.33 3.27 60.45
N GLU A 265 -6.50 3.78 60.83
CA GLU A 265 -7.61 3.96 59.89
C GLU A 265 -7.38 5.14 58.95
N ILE A 266 -6.82 6.24 59.45
CA ILE A 266 -6.42 7.40 58.64
C ILE A 266 -5.29 7.00 57.69
N GLN A 267 -4.29 6.25 58.17
CA GLN A 267 -3.21 5.75 57.32
C GLN A 267 -3.75 4.88 56.17
N ARG A 268 -4.72 4.00 56.47
CA ARG A 268 -5.37 3.15 55.46
C ARG A 268 -6.10 3.98 54.40
N ILE A 269 -6.91 4.97 54.80
CA ILE A 269 -7.62 5.84 53.86
C ILE A 269 -6.63 6.73 53.09
N ALA A 270 -5.57 7.22 53.72
CA ALA A 270 -4.52 7.99 53.06
C ALA A 270 -3.79 7.15 52.01
N LEU A 271 -3.47 5.89 52.29
CA LEU A 271 -2.88 4.97 51.32
C LEU A 271 -3.83 4.71 50.13
N ASN A 272 -5.11 4.48 50.40
CA ASN A 272 -6.13 4.34 49.36
C ASN A 272 -6.24 5.60 48.51
N THR A 273 -6.22 6.78 49.14
CA THR A 273 -6.21 8.09 48.48
C THR A 273 -4.98 8.27 47.62
N LEU A 274 -3.80 7.89 48.09
CA LEU A 274 -2.56 7.96 47.31
C LEU A 274 -2.64 7.08 46.06
N ASN A 275 -3.16 5.86 46.20
CA ASN A 275 -3.34 4.94 45.07
C ASN A 275 -4.37 5.48 44.07
N ALA A 276 -5.48 6.03 44.55
CA ALA A 276 -6.48 6.69 43.72
C ALA A 276 -5.89 7.91 42.98
N LEU A 277 -5.11 8.76 43.65
CA LEU A 277 -4.40 9.89 43.04
C LEU A 277 -3.41 9.43 41.97
N LYS A 278 -2.59 8.40 42.23
CA LYS A 278 -1.67 7.85 41.23
C LYS A 278 -2.40 7.37 39.98
N ARG A 279 -3.52 6.66 40.16
CA ARG A 279 -4.38 6.18 39.06
C ARG A 279 -5.05 7.33 38.32
N SER A 280 -5.64 8.29 39.03
CA SER A 280 -6.36 9.42 38.43
C SER A 280 -5.45 10.46 37.80
N VAL A 281 -4.21 10.64 38.28
CA VAL A 281 -3.19 11.47 37.61
C VAL A 281 -2.79 10.87 36.26
N LYS A 282 -2.70 9.53 36.17
CA LYS A 282 -2.44 8.83 34.91
C LYS A 282 -3.65 8.85 33.97
N GLY A 283 -4.85 8.56 34.49
CA GLY A 283 -6.09 8.48 33.71
C GLY A 283 -6.74 9.83 33.36
N GLY A 284 -6.41 10.88 34.12
CA GLY A 284 -7.09 12.18 34.04
C GLY A 284 -8.43 12.20 34.77
N PRO A 285 -9.17 13.33 34.72
CA PRO A 285 -10.49 13.42 35.35
C PRO A 285 -11.55 12.60 34.60
N ARG A 286 -12.49 11.99 35.33
CA ARG A 286 -13.67 11.32 34.76
C ARG A 286 -14.42 12.22 33.79
N ARG A 287 -14.86 11.67 32.65
CA ARG A 287 -15.61 12.42 31.63
C ARG A 287 -17.10 12.47 31.95
N ILE A 288 -17.61 11.40 32.56
CA ILE A 288 -19.00 11.28 33.01
C ILE A 288 -19.00 11.34 34.54
N THR A 289 -19.97 12.04 35.11
CA THR A 289 -20.13 12.10 36.57
C THR A 289 -20.38 10.68 37.10
N PRO A 290 -19.60 10.19 38.09
CA PRO A 290 -19.83 8.89 38.70
C PRO A 290 -21.27 8.73 39.19
N THR A 291 -21.82 7.54 38.99
CA THR A 291 -23.20 7.22 39.37
C THR A 291 -23.35 7.04 40.88
N ALA A 292 -24.59 7.12 41.39
CA ALA A 292 -24.87 6.86 42.81
C ALA A 292 -24.42 5.44 43.22
N GLU A 293 -24.62 4.45 42.34
CA GLU A 293 -24.19 3.06 42.54
C GLU A 293 -22.66 2.94 42.72
N GLU A 294 -21.87 3.71 41.96
CA GLU A 294 -20.40 3.76 42.07
C GLU A 294 -19.95 4.42 43.36
N ILE A 295 -20.58 5.53 43.76
CA ILE A 295 -20.21 6.25 44.98
C ILE A 295 -20.54 5.40 46.21
N GLU A 296 -21.73 4.79 46.25
CA GLU A 296 -22.14 3.86 47.29
C GLU A 296 -21.19 2.67 47.37
N ALA A 297 -20.81 2.09 46.22
CA ALA A 297 -19.86 0.99 46.17
C ALA A 297 -18.52 1.34 46.81
N LEU A 298 -17.99 2.53 46.49
CA LEU A 298 -16.73 3.00 47.02
C LEU A 298 -16.78 3.30 48.53
N LEU A 299 -17.90 3.83 49.02
CA LEU A 299 -18.15 4.07 50.45
C LEU A 299 -18.20 2.75 51.25
N GLU A 300 -18.84 1.73 50.69
CA GLU A 300 -18.95 0.39 51.30
C GLU A 300 -17.70 -0.47 51.07
N SER A 301 -16.69 0.03 50.36
CA SER A 301 -15.49 -0.71 49.95
C SER A 301 -15.80 -2.00 49.17
N ARG A 302 -16.84 -1.97 48.34
CA ARG A 302 -17.23 -3.04 47.40
C ARG A 302 -16.87 -2.68 45.96
N ASN A 303 -16.60 -3.70 45.14
CA ASN A 303 -16.41 -3.52 43.70
C ASN A 303 -17.73 -3.77 42.95
N LEU A 304 -17.94 -3.05 41.87
CA LEU A 304 -19.01 -3.33 40.91
C LEU A 304 -18.57 -4.41 39.94
N THR A 305 -19.51 -5.03 39.23
CA THR A 305 -19.22 -6.01 38.19
C THR A 305 -19.80 -5.60 36.85
N THR A 306 -19.14 -6.03 35.77
CA THR A 306 -19.64 -5.87 34.39
C THR A 306 -19.18 -7.05 33.53
N LEU A 307 -19.92 -7.30 32.45
CA LEU A 307 -19.66 -8.42 31.55
C LEU A 307 -18.81 -7.97 30.36
N VAL A 308 -17.76 -8.73 30.07
CA VAL A 308 -16.96 -8.59 28.86
C VAL A 308 -17.21 -9.80 27.97
N TYR A 309 -17.66 -9.54 26.76
CA TYR A 309 -17.97 -10.56 25.75
C TYR A 309 -16.76 -10.85 24.86
N PHE A 310 -16.73 -12.05 24.29
CA PHE A 310 -15.85 -12.44 23.21
C PHE A 310 -16.64 -12.55 21.90
N LEU A 311 -15.93 -12.74 20.78
CA LEU A 311 -16.54 -12.80 19.45
C LEU A 311 -17.37 -14.09 19.18
N ASP A 312 -17.28 -15.08 20.06
CA ASP A 312 -18.10 -16.29 20.05
C ASP A 312 -19.33 -16.20 20.97
N ASP A 313 -19.70 -14.97 21.38
CA ASP A 313 -20.79 -14.66 22.32
C ASP A 313 -20.60 -15.22 23.75
N THR A 314 -19.46 -15.86 24.05
CA THR A 314 -19.09 -16.16 25.44
C THR A 314 -18.75 -14.88 26.19
N PHE A 315 -18.78 -14.92 27.52
CA PHE A 315 -18.48 -13.75 28.34
C PHE A 315 -17.81 -14.15 29.65
N GLU A 316 -17.04 -13.20 30.19
CA GLU A 316 -16.46 -13.28 31.53
C GLU A 316 -16.89 -12.05 32.32
N GLU A 317 -17.02 -12.23 33.64
CA GLU A 317 -17.37 -11.16 34.56
C GLU A 317 -16.10 -10.55 35.15
N ILE A 318 -15.96 -9.23 35.04
CA ILE A 318 -14.86 -8.48 35.62
C ILE A 318 -15.37 -7.57 36.73
N THR A 319 -14.53 -7.30 37.72
CA THR A 319 -14.83 -6.35 38.80
C THR A 319 -14.17 -5.01 38.53
N TYR A 320 -14.86 -3.92 38.83
CA TYR A 320 -14.32 -2.58 38.66
C TYR A 320 -14.76 -1.66 39.80
N ASP A 321 -13.91 -0.67 40.08
CA ASP A 321 -14.18 0.44 40.98
C ASP A 321 -14.19 1.77 40.21
N MET A 322 -14.36 2.89 40.92
CA MET A 322 -14.38 4.22 40.30
C MET A 322 -13.07 4.61 39.60
N THR A 323 -11.94 3.98 39.97
CA THR A 323 -10.60 4.27 39.45
C THR A 323 -10.15 3.31 38.34
N SER A 324 -10.91 2.25 38.10
CA SER A 324 -10.57 1.16 37.19
C SER A 324 -10.61 1.62 35.74
N THR A 325 -9.46 1.51 35.09
CA THR A 325 -9.28 1.86 33.68
C THR A 325 -9.47 0.65 32.77
N ILE A 326 -9.57 0.90 31.47
CA ILE A 326 -9.60 -0.16 30.44
C ILE A 326 -8.34 -1.04 30.51
N ALA A 327 -7.17 -0.46 30.77
CA ALA A 327 -5.94 -1.21 30.96
C ALA A 327 -6.03 -2.19 32.13
N ASP A 328 -6.56 -1.74 33.28
CA ASP A 328 -6.72 -2.58 34.47
C ASP A 328 -7.71 -3.72 34.20
N ALA A 329 -8.81 -3.43 33.48
CA ALA A 329 -9.80 -4.42 33.08
C ALA A 329 -9.23 -5.48 32.12
N VAL A 330 -8.38 -5.07 31.17
CA VAL A 330 -7.68 -5.98 30.26
C VAL A 330 -6.71 -6.88 31.03
N GLU A 331 -5.97 -6.33 32.00
CA GLU A 331 -5.06 -7.10 32.85
C GLU A 331 -5.81 -8.12 33.71
N GLN A 332 -6.90 -7.70 34.35
CA GLN A 332 -7.75 -8.59 35.14
C GLN A 332 -8.36 -9.71 34.29
N LEU A 333 -8.94 -9.36 33.13
CA LEU A 333 -9.54 -10.34 32.22
C LEU A 333 -8.50 -11.33 31.70
N ALA A 334 -7.30 -10.85 31.33
CA ALA A 334 -6.20 -11.71 30.91
C ALA A 334 -5.80 -12.71 32.00
N GLY A 335 -5.83 -12.31 33.27
CA GLY A 335 -5.64 -13.19 34.41
C GLY A 335 -6.72 -14.28 34.53
N ILE A 336 -7.99 -13.91 34.37
CA ILE A 336 -9.14 -14.84 34.44
C ILE A 336 -9.04 -15.91 33.35
N ILE A 337 -8.80 -15.50 32.10
CA ILE A 337 -8.71 -16.41 30.96
C ILE A 337 -7.33 -17.07 30.80
N LYS A 338 -6.38 -16.77 31.70
CA LYS A 338 -4.99 -17.27 31.69
C LYS A 338 -4.22 -16.95 30.40
N LEU A 339 -4.43 -15.75 29.85
CA LEU A 339 -3.72 -15.26 28.68
C LEU A 339 -2.36 -14.68 29.09
N ALA A 340 -1.27 -15.36 28.71
CA ALA A 340 0.08 -14.96 29.10
C ALA A 340 0.55 -13.64 28.44
N SER A 341 0.08 -13.33 27.22
CA SER A 341 0.45 -12.13 26.47
C SER A 341 -0.77 -11.33 26.06
N SER A 342 -1.19 -10.39 26.92
CA SER A 342 -2.36 -9.53 26.73
C SER A 342 -2.06 -8.21 26.03
N SER A 343 -0.78 -7.85 25.85
CA SER A 343 -0.35 -6.52 25.36
C SER A 343 -0.87 -6.12 23.96
N THR A 344 -1.32 -7.09 23.16
CA THR A 344 -1.87 -6.87 21.82
C THR A 344 -3.38 -6.99 21.75
N PHE A 345 -4.02 -7.30 22.87
CA PHE A 345 -5.47 -7.32 23.03
C PHE A 345 -5.97 -6.00 23.63
N GLY A 346 -7.27 -5.77 23.52
CA GLY A 346 -7.91 -4.60 24.10
C GLY A 346 -9.42 -4.76 24.16
N LEU A 347 -10.06 -3.81 24.83
CA LEU A 347 -11.51 -3.72 24.89
C LEU A 347 -12.04 -2.82 23.78
N PHE A 348 -13.19 -3.21 23.26
CA PHE A 348 -13.94 -2.51 22.24
C PHE A 348 -15.37 -2.29 22.73
N GLU A 349 -15.94 -1.15 22.37
CA GLU A 349 -17.38 -0.96 22.39
C GLU A 349 -17.98 -1.64 21.16
N CYS A 350 -18.86 -2.61 21.37
CA CYS A 350 -19.66 -3.22 20.32
C CYS A 350 -21.07 -2.64 20.35
N ARG A 351 -21.51 -2.04 19.24
CA ARG A 351 -22.88 -1.54 19.03
C ARG A 351 -23.59 -2.41 18.01
N LYS A 352 -24.70 -3.02 18.43
CA LYS A 352 -25.52 -3.90 17.60
C LYS A 352 -26.95 -3.36 17.52
N SER A 353 -27.42 -3.07 16.31
CA SER A 353 -28.80 -2.67 16.06
C SER A 353 -29.73 -3.89 16.12
N VAL A 354 -30.72 -3.86 17.00
CA VAL A 354 -31.75 -4.89 17.19
C VAL A 354 -32.99 -4.46 16.41
N THR A 355 -32.94 -4.53 15.07
CA THR A 355 -34.16 -4.40 14.26
C THR A 355 -34.95 -5.71 14.33
N GLY A 356 -36.23 -5.62 14.70
CA GLY A 356 -37.13 -6.76 14.90
C GLY A 356 -37.31 -7.62 13.64
N SER A 357 -36.43 -8.60 13.45
CA SER A 357 -36.65 -9.75 12.56
C SER A 357 -35.67 -10.86 12.95
N LYS A 358 -36.19 -12.08 13.07
CA LYS A 358 -35.43 -13.29 13.32
C LYS A 358 -34.56 -13.60 12.09
N ILE A 359 -33.37 -13.01 12.00
CA ILE A 359 -32.15 -13.51 11.38
C ILE A 359 -31.03 -12.59 11.89
N SER A 360 -30.00 -13.16 12.50
CA SER A 360 -28.77 -12.47 12.87
C SER A 360 -28.08 -11.94 11.62
N ASP A 361 -28.36 -10.69 11.25
CA ASP A 361 -27.48 -9.95 10.34
C ASP A 361 -26.30 -9.41 11.15
N SER A 362 -25.20 -10.17 11.13
CA SER A 362 -23.88 -9.80 11.62
C SER A 362 -23.29 -8.56 10.89
N GLY A 363 -23.95 -8.07 9.84
CA GLY A 363 -23.53 -6.88 9.09
C GLY A 363 -23.80 -5.53 9.77
N ASN A 364 -24.52 -5.50 10.90
CA ASN A 364 -24.90 -4.26 11.61
C ASN A 364 -24.14 -4.06 12.94
N GLU A 365 -22.99 -4.73 13.12
CA GLU A 365 -22.16 -4.59 14.32
C GLU A 365 -20.99 -3.62 14.07
N GLU A 366 -20.97 -2.53 14.84
CA GLU A 366 -19.88 -1.56 14.83
C GLU A 366 -18.96 -1.79 16.04
N HIS A 367 -17.65 -1.92 15.77
CA HIS A 367 -16.63 -2.14 16.79
C HIS A 367 -15.74 -0.89 16.92
N ILE A 368 -15.75 -0.25 18.09
CA ILE A 368 -15.00 0.98 18.38
C ILE A 368 -13.95 0.68 19.46
N GLY A 369 -12.68 0.95 19.17
CA GLY A 369 -11.59 0.74 20.13
C GLY A 369 -11.71 1.65 21.35
N LEU A 370 -11.45 1.11 22.55
CA LEU A 370 -11.39 1.88 23.78
C LEU A 370 -9.95 2.20 24.14
N ASP A 371 -9.70 3.45 24.54
CA ASP A 371 -8.39 3.91 25.02
C ASP A 371 -8.09 3.29 26.39
N ASP A 372 -6.84 2.86 26.56
CA ASP A 372 -6.37 2.14 27.75
C ASP A 372 -6.57 2.95 29.06
N ASN A 373 -6.60 4.29 28.98
CA ASN A 373 -6.78 5.18 30.14
C ASN A 373 -8.23 5.61 30.39
N LYS A 374 -9.20 5.21 29.54
CA LYS A 374 -10.62 5.47 29.82
C LYS A 374 -11.08 4.66 31.03
N TYR A 375 -12.05 5.21 31.76
CA TYR A 375 -12.64 4.55 32.93
C TYR A 375 -13.76 3.60 32.53
N ILE A 376 -13.79 2.40 33.10
CA ILE A 376 -14.87 1.42 32.88
C ILE A 376 -16.22 2.00 33.27
N GLY A 377 -16.29 2.71 34.41
CA GLY A 377 -17.51 3.36 34.89
C GLY A 377 -18.10 4.36 33.90
N ASP A 378 -17.26 5.11 33.18
CA ASP A 378 -17.73 6.04 32.13
C ASP A 378 -18.36 5.27 30.97
N ILE A 379 -17.75 4.16 30.53
CA ILE A 379 -18.26 3.35 29.42
C ILE A 379 -19.59 2.68 29.80
N VAL A 380 -19.67 2.10 31.00
CA VAL A 380 -20.90 1.45 31.49
C VAL A 380 -22.04 2.46 31.62
N ALA A 381 -21.76 3.67 32.14
CA ALA A 381 -22.74 4.74 32.20
C ALA A 381 -23.19 5.20 30.81
N GLU A 382 -22.26 5.34 29.86
CA GLU A 382 -22.56 5.68 28.48
C GLU A 382 -23.48 4.63 27.83
N PHE A 383 -23.21 3.34 28.02
CA PHE A 383 -24.07 2.25 27.51
C PHE A 383 -25.48 2.30 28.06
N LYS A 384 -25.65 2.59 29.37
CA LYS A 384 -26.97 2.78 29.99
C LYS A 384 -27.71 3.95 29.28
N THR A 385 -27.05 5.10 29.10
CA THR A 385 -27.67 6.26 28.45
C THR A 385 -28.01 6.05 26.97
N ILE A 386 -27.17 5.32 26.22
CA ILE A 386 -27.43 5.00 24.81
C ILE A 386 -28.63 4.06 24.70
N LYS A 387 -28.68 3.02 25.54
CA LYS A 387 -29.79 2.05 25.58
C LYS A 387 -31.13 2.73 25.86
N GLU A 388 -31.15 3.68 26.80
CA GLU A 388 -32.34 4.49 27.13
C GLU A 388 -32.77 5.39 25.97
N LYS A 389 -31.82 6.13 25.37
CA LYS A 389 -32.10 7.02 24.23
C LYS A 389 -32.61 6.26 23.00
N ALA A 390 -32.07 5.07 22.75
CA ALA A 390 -32.46 4.22 21.64
C ALA A 390 -33.72 3.37 21.94
N LYS A 391 -34.41 3.58 23.07
CA LYS A 391 -35.61 2.80 23.48
C LYS A 391 -35.39 1.28 23.43
N GLY A 392 -34.17 0.81 23.66
CA GLY A 392 -33.80 -0.61 23.59
C GLY A 392 -33.54 -1.17 22.19
N GLU A 393 -33.59 -0.36 21.13
CA GLU A 393 -33.29 -0.79 19.75
C GLU A 393 -31.78 -1.00 19.50
N LEU A 394 -30.90 -0.47 20.35
CA LEU A 394 -29.46 -0.64 20.25
C LEU A 394 -28.91 -1.38 21.47
N GLN A 395 -28.17 -2.44 21.22
CA GLN A 395 -27.45 -3.18 22.24
C GLN A 395 -25.96 -2.77 22.24
N CYS A 396 -25.47 -2.30 23.38
CA CYS A 396 -24.06 -1.97 23.60
C CYS A 396 -23.42 -3.00 24.53
N ARG A 397 -22.24 -3.51 24.18
CA ARG A 397 -21.50 -4.51 24.96
C ARG A 397 -20.00 -4.19 24.97
N LEU A 398 -19.31 -4.56 26.05
CA LEU A 398 -17.84 -4.59 26.06
C LEU A 398 -17.39 -5.85 25.36
N LEU A 399 -16.47 -5.72 24.41
CA LEU A 399 -15.93 -6.82 23.60
C LEU A 399 -14.41 -6.90 23.78
N PHE A 400 -13.91 -8.06 24.15
CA PHE A 400 -12.48 -8.34 24.18
C PHE A 400 -12.04 -9.00 22.88
N LYS A 401 -11.10 -8.38 22.18
CA LYS A 401 -10.50 -8.94 20.97
C LYS A 401 -9.08 -8.41 20.76
N LYS A 402 -8.36 -9.04 19.83
CA LYS A 402 -7.02 -8.60 19.43
C LYS A 402 -7.12 -7.25 18.74
N ARG A 403 -6.39 -6.28 19.27
CA ARG A 403 -6.36 -4.89 18.81
C ARG A 403 -5.22 -4.65 17.81
N LEU A 404 -4.06 -5.24 18.07
CA LEU A 404 -2.86 -5.08 17.27
C LEU A 404 -2.34 -6.44 16.79
N PHE A 405 -1.92 -6.53 15.54
CA PHE A 405 -1.34 -7.74 14.97
C PHE A 405 0.15 -7.55 14.74
N ARG A 406 0.98 -7.87 15.75
CA ARG A 406 2.43 -7.74 15.61
C ARG A 406 3.01 -8.94 14.89
N GLU A 407 4.14 -8.75 14.24
CA GLU A 407 4.80 -9.89 13.59
C GLU A 407 5.43 -10.86 14.61
N SER A 408 5.82 -10.36 15.78
CA SER A 408 6.28 -11.19 16.91
C SER A 408 5.19 -12.13 17.43
N ASP A 409 3.91 -11.80 17.20
CA ASP A 409 2.78 -12.60 17.68
C ASP A 409 2.70 -13.97 16.98
N GLU A 410 3.34 -14.11 15.81
CA GLU A 410 3.39 -15.37 15.07
C GLU A 410 4.18 -16.46 15.82
N ALA A 411 5.12 -16.07 16.69
CA ALA A 411 5.90 -16.99 17.50
C ALA A 411 5.16 -17.46 18.76
N ILE A 412 4.01 -16.86 19.09
CA ILE A 412 3.26 -17.18 20.31
C ILE A 412 2.45 -18.45 20.07
N VAL A 413 2.77 -19.49 20.85
CA VAL A 413 2.12 -20.82 20.81
C VAL A 413 1.15 -21.05 21.98
N ASP A 414 0.88 -20.03 22.80
CA ASP A 414 -0.08 -20.11 23.90
C ASP A 414 -1.48 -20.57 23.40
N PRO A 415 -2.08 -21.63 23.94
CA PRO A 415 -3.35 -22.17 23.47
C PRO A 415 -4.50 -21.16 23.51
N MET A 416 -4.59 -20.34 24.57
CA MET A 416 -5.65 -19.33 24.69
C MET A 416 -5.45 -18.22 23.65
N PHE A 417 -4.22 -17.74 23.48
CA PHE A 417 -3.87 -16.78 22.43
C PHE A 417 -4.26 -17.28 21.02
N VAL A 418 -3.92 -18.54 20.69
CA VAL A 418 -4.26 -19.15 19.40
C VAL A 418 -5.77 -19.32 19.25
N GLN A 419 -6.48 -19.71 20.32
CA GLN A 419 -7.93 -19.85 20.32
C GLN A 419 -8.62 -18.51 20.05
N LEU A 420 -8.26 -17.44 20.76
CA LEU A 420 -8.84 -16.11 20.55
C LEU A 420 -8.57 -15.58 19.14
N LEU A 421 -7.35 -15.83 18.63
CA LEU A 421 -7.00 -15.45 17.26
C LEU A 421 -7.78 -16.24 16.21
N TYR A 422 -8.03 -17.53 16.46
CA TYR A 422 -8.89 -18.36 15.62
C TYR A 422 -10.32 -17.81 15.59
N VAL A 423 -10.91 -17.56 16.76
CA VAL A 423 -12.28 -17.02 16.87
C VAL A 423 -12.40 -15.67 16.15
N GLN A 424 -11.43 -14.77 16.32
CA GLN A 424 -11.43 -13.49 15.61
C GLN A 424 -11.28 -13.62 14.10
N SER A 425 -10.39 -14.50 13.65
CA SER A 425 -10.17 -14.73 12.21
C SER A 425 -11.39 -15.39 11.55
N GLN A 426 -12.03 -16.32 12.27
CA GLN A 426 -13.29 -16.94 11.85
C GLN A 426 -14.40 -15.88 11.74
N HIS A 427 -14.56 -15.04 12.76
CA HIS A 427 -15.56 -13.97 12.75
C HIS A 427 -15.35 -13.01 11.56
N ASP A 428 -14.12 -12.53 11.35
CA ASP A 428 -13.80 -11.62 10.25
C ASP A 428 -13.98 -12.27 8.86
N TYR A 429 -13.69 -13.58 8.75
CA TYR A 429 -13.99 -14.37 7.55
C TYR A 429 -15.51 -14.45 7.30
N MET A 430 -16.31 -14.74 8.32
CA MET A 430 -17.77 -14.83 8.19
C MET A 430 -18.44 -13.51 7.85
N LEU A 431 -17.87 -12.37 8.27
CA LEU A 431 -18.28 -11.05 7.79
C LEU A 431 -17.94 -10.79 6.31
N GLY A 432 -17.15 -11.67 5.67
CA GLY A 432 -16.66 -11.53 4.31
C GLY A 432 -15.50 -10.55 4.16
N ASN A 433 -14.80 -10.18 5.25
CA ASN A 433 -13.65 -9.26 5.16
C ASN A 433 -12.45 -9.88 4.42
N TYR A 434 -12.41 -11.21 4.33
CA TYR A 434 -11.44 -11.94 3.52
C TYR A 434 -12.11 -12.41 2.21
N PRO A 435 -11.98 -11.67 1.10
CA PRO A 435 -12.52 -12.08 -0.19
C PRO A 435 -11.68 -13.25 -0.73
N VAL A 436 -12.06 -14.48 -0.42
CA VAL A 436 -11.34 -15.69 -0.86
C VAL A 436 -12.00 -16.32 -2.09
N GLY A 437 -11.21 -17.08 -2.85
CA GLY A 437 -11.71 -17.85 -3.98
C GLY A 437 -12.59 -19.03 -3.54
N ARG A 438 -13.23 -19.69 -4.52
CA ARG A 438 -14.17 -20.80 -4.28
C ARG A 438 -13.50 -22.01 -3.61
N ASP A 439 -12.31 -22.38 -4.08
CA ASP A 439 -11.55 -23.51 -3.54
C ASP A 439 -11.12 -23.26 -2.11
N ASP A 440 -10.57 -22.07 -1.84
CA ASP A 440 -10.16 -21.65 -0.49
C ASP A 440 -11.36 -21.58 0.47
N ALA A 441 -12.51 -21.08 0.00
CA ALA A 441 -13.73 -21.06 0.81
C ALA A 441 -14.21 -22.47 1.20
N ALA A 442 -14.16 -23.44 0.28
CA ALA A 442 -14.51 -24.83 0.57
C ALA A 442 -13.52 -25.45 1.57
N GLN A 443 -12.22 -25.18 1.40
CA GLN A 443 -11.18 -25.64 2.32
C GLN A 443 -11.34 -25.03 3.73
N LEU A 444 -11.58 -23.73 3.83
CA LEU A 444 -11.80 -23.02 5.10
C LEU A 444 -13.08 -23.47 5.79
N ALA A 445 -14.15 -23.75 5.05
CA ALA A 445 -15.38 -24.28 5.61
C ALA A 445 -15.18 -25.70 6.17
N ALA A 446 -14.49 -26.58 5.43
CA ALA A 446 -14.15 -27.92 5.89
C ALA A 446 -13.30 -27.91 7.19
N LEU A 447 -12.29 -27.03 7.26
CA LEU A 447 -11.47 -26.86 8.46
C LEU A 447 -12.28 -26.36 9.67
N GLN A 448 -13.20 -25.41 9.48
CA GLN A 448 -14.08 -24.93 10.56
C GLN A 448 -14.99 -26.04 11.09
N ILE A 449 -15.60 -26.82 10.19
CA ILE A 449 -16.42 -27.97 10.55
C ILE A 449 -15.59 -28.99 11.34
N LEU A 450 -14.36 -29.29 10.89
CA LEU A 450 -13.44 -30.18 11.59
C LEU A 450 -13.08 -29.69 12.99
N VAL A 451 -12.95 -28.38 13.20
CA VAL A 451 -12.73 -27.80 14.53
C VAL A 451 -13.94 -28.00 15.43
N ASP A 452 -15.16 -27.84 14.89
CA ASP A 452 -16.40 -27.97 15.64
C ASP A 452 -16.68 -29.42 16.05
N ILE A 453 -16.81 -30.33 15.08
CA ILE A 453 -17.23 -31.72 15.35
C ILE A 453 -16.05 -32.69 15.58
N GLY A 454 -14.84 -32.34 15.14
CA GLY A 454 -13.70 -33.26 15.15
C GLY A 454 -13.71 -34.22 13.95
N PRO A 455 -12.74 -35.14 13.82
CA PRO A 455 -12.69 -36.07 12.71
C PRO A 455 -13.74 -37.19 12.88
N VAL A 456 -14.80 -37.14 12.08
CA VAL A 456 -15.86 -38.16 12.03
C VAL A 456 -15.98 -38.71 10.61
N PRO A 457 -16.33 -40.00 10.42
CA PRO A 457 -16.39 -40.59 9.09
C PRO A 457 -17.50 -40.02 8.20
N ASN A 458 -18.69 -39.74 8.76
CA ASN A 458 -19.86 -39.23 8.02
C ASN A 458 -20.40 -37.93 8.67
N PRO A 459 -19.72 -36.78 8.49
CA PRO A 459 -20.14 -35.51 9.10
C PRO A 459 -21.55 -35.06 8.69
N GLU A 460 -22.00 -35.42 7.49
CA GLU A 460 -23.34 -35.13 6.94
C GLU A 460 -24.48 -35.82 7.67
N SER A 461 -24.20 -36.89 8.41
CA SER A 461 -25.19 -37.61 9.23
C SER A 461 -25.49 -36.92 10.57
N THR A 462 -24.78 -35.82 10.88
CA THR A 462 -25.00 -35.03 12.09
C THR A 462 -26.31 -34.24 11.98
N THR A 463 -27.12 -34.20 13.05
CA THR A 463 -28.41 -33.48 13.10
C THR A 463 -28.31 -32.01 12.71
N ASP A 464 -27.15 -31.38 12.92
CA ASP A 464 -26.90 -29.96 12.70
C ASP A 464 -26.05 -29.67 11.45
N TRP A 465 -25.89 -30.62 10.53
CA TRP A 465 -25.07 -30.43 9.32
C TRP A 465 -25.44 -29.16 8.53
N GLN A 466 -26.73 -28.87 8.41
CA GLN A 466 -27.21 -27.66 7.74
C GLN A 466 -26.77 -26.38 8.45
N ALA A 467 -26.82 -26.35 9.79
CA ALA A 467 -26.38 -25.20 10.58
C ALA A 467 -24.85 -25.02 10.51
N LEU A 468 -24.09 -26.12 10.45
CA LEU A 468 -22.63 -26.10 10.29
C LEU A 468 -22.21 -25.50 8.95
N LEU A 469 -22.89 -25.85 7.86
CA LEU A 469 -22.65 -25.24 6.55
C LEU A 469 -22.96 -23.73 6.56
N ASP A 470 -24.10 -23.35 7.14
CA ASP A 470 -24.51 -21.94 7.20
C ASP A 470 -23.58 -21.09 8.11
N ARG A 471 -22.93 -21.70 9.11
CA ARG A 471 -21.96 -21.04 10.00
C ARG A 471 -20.51 -21.07 9.49
N SER A 472 -20.19 -21.89 8.50
CA SER A 472 -18.82 -22.07 7.98
C SER A 472 -18.56 -21.35 6.65
N LEU A 473 -19.61 -20.91 5.95
CA LEU A 473 -19.52 -20.15 4.71
C LEU A 473 -20.12 -18.74 4.83
N PRO A 474 -19.40 -17.67 4.41
CA PRO A 474 -19.95 -16.32 4.35
C PRO A 474 -21.14 -16.24 3.39
N LYS A 475 -22.19 -15.50 3.77
CA LYS A 475 -23.44 -15.36 2.98
C LYS A 475 -23.17 -14.95 1.53
N GLN A 476 -22.21 -14.05 1.31
CA GLN A 476 -21.83 -13.53 -0.01
C GLN A 476 -21.24 -14.61 -0.92
N ILE A 477 -20.50 -15.56 -0.34
CA ILE A 477 -19.87 -16.67 -1.07
C ILE A 477 -20.88 -17.82 -1.24
N ALA A 478 -21.70 -18.09 -0.22
CA ALA A 478 -22.73 -19.13 -0.24
C ALA A 478 -23.69 -18.97 -1.42
N VAL A 479 -24.09 -17.73 -1.75
CA VAL A 479 -25.04 -17.42 -2.84
C VAL A 479 -24.45 -17.60 -4.25
N THR A 480 -23.12 -17.74 -4.39
CA THR A 480 -22.47 -17.82 -5.72
C THR A 480 -22.75 -19.13 -6.48
N ARG A 481 -23.29 -20.16 -5.83
CA ARG A 481 -23.63 -21.46 -6.42
C ARG A 481 -24.70 -22.19 -5.61
N ALA A 482 -25.18 -23.32 -6.12
CA ALA A 482 -26.17 -24.12 -5.42
C ALA A 482 -25.58 -24.75 -4.15
N ARG A 483 -26.42 -24.86 -3.10
CA ARG A 483 -26.03 -25.40 -1.79
C ARG A 483 -25.44 -26.82 -1.89
N ARG A 484 -26.00 -27.68 -2.75
CA ARG A 484 -25.52 -29.06 -2.96
C ARG A 484 -24.09 -29.11 -3.50
N ASP A 485 -23.72 -28.17 -4.36
CA ASP A 485 -22.37 -28.13 -4.93
C ASP A 485 -21.35 -27.72 -3.86
N TRP A 486 -21.71 -26.76 -2.99
CA TRP A 486 -20.91 -26.42 -1.81
C TRP A 486 -20.75 -27.61 -0.87
N GLU A 487 -21.84 -28.32 -0.60
CA GLU A 487 -21.84 -29.49 0.28
C GLU A 487 -20.90 -30.59 -0.21
N LEU A 488 -20.95 -30.93 -1.50
CA LEU A 488 -20.07 -31.93 -2.11
C LEU A 488 -18.59 -31.52 -2.01
N ASP A 489 -18.26 -30.28 -2.35
CA ASP A 489 -16.88 -29.80 -2.27
C ASP A 489 -16.37 -29.78 -0.82
N ILE A 490 -17.18 -29.29 0.11
CA ILE A 490 -16.82 -29.22 1.53
C ILE A 490 -16.62 -30.63 2.09
N LEU A 491 -17.48 -31.59 1.75
CA LEU A 491 -17.32 -32.99 2.17
C LEU A 491 -16.02 -33.60 1.64
N ASN A 492 -15.72 -33.38 0.35
CA ASN A 492 -14.47 -33.86 -0.24
C ASN A 492 -13.24 -33.26 0.46
N ARG A 493 -13.25 -31.95 0.77
CA ARG A 493 -12.16 -31.28 1.50
C ARG A 493 -12.08 -31.72 2.96
N TYR A 494 -13.22 -31.97 3.61
CA TYR A 494 -13.30 -32.45 4.98
C TYR A 494 -12.69 -33.85 5.08
N GLN A 495 -13.08 -34.78 4.20
CA GLN A 495 -12.51 -36.13 4.13
C GLN A 495 -10.99 -36.09 3.96
N ALA A 496 -10.48 -35.22 3.08
CA ALA A 496 -9.04 -35.03 2.89
C ALA A 496 -8.30 -34.49 4.14
N THR A 497 -9.00 -33.78 5.04
CA THR A 497 -8.42 -33.17 6.25
C THR A 497 -8.72 -33.92 7.56
N THR A 498 -9.43 -35.05 7.51
CA THR A 498 -9.78 -35.88 8.68
C THR A 498 -8.58 -36.39 9.49
N HIS A 499 -7.38 -36.44 8.91
CA HIS A 499 -6.16 -36.85 9.62
C HIS A 499 -5.68 -35.80 10.64
N LEU A 500 -6.22 -34.58 10.61
CA LEU A 500 -5.81 -33.48 11.49
C LEU A 500 -6.59 -33.49 12.80
N SER A 501 -5.92 -33.13 13.89
CA SER A 501 -6.57 -32.80 15.16
C SER A 501 -7.29 -31.44 15.09
N LYS A 502 -8.20 -31.18 16.04
CA LYS A 502 -8.88 -29.87 16.16
C LYS A 502 -7.87 -28.71 16.30
N ALA A 503 -6.78 -28.91 17.03
CA ALA A 503 -5.75 -27.88 17.21
C ALA A 503 -4.97 -27.61 15.92
N GLU A 504 -4.60 -28.66 15.18
CA GLU A 504 -3.93 -28.55 13.89
C GLU A 504 -4.84 -27.91 12.83
N ALA A 505 -6.13 -28.24 12.83
CA ALA A 505 -7.13 -27.63 11.95
C ALA A 505 -7.25 -26.11 12.17
N ARG A 506 -7.28 -25.66 13.44
CA ARG A 506 -7.25 -24.22 13.79
C ARG A 506 -5.97 -23.56 13.26
N GLN A 507 -4.82 -24.20 13.46
CA GLN A 507 -3.55 -23.66 12.96
C GLN A 507 -3.51 -23.61 11.44
N GLN A 508 -4.02 -24.62 10.73
CA GLN A 508 -4.07 -24.62 9.28
C GLN A 508 -4.98 -23.50 8.75
N LEU A 509 -6.16 -23.29 9.35
CA LEU A 509 -7.04 -22.18 8.99
C LEU A 509 -6.32 -20.83 9.15
N LEU A 510 -5.66 -20.63 10.30
CA LEU A 510 -4.88 -19.42 10.55
C LEU A 510 -3.73 -19.27 9.55
N ARG A 511 -3.04 -20.35 9.16
CA ARG A 511 -1.97 -20.31 8.15
C ARG A 511 -2.49 -19.90 6.77
N ILE A 512 -3.63 -20.44 6.34
CA ILE A 512 -4.27 -20.08 5.06
C ILE A 512 -4.59 -18.59 5.07
N LEU A 513 -5.31 -18.10 6.08
CA LEU A 513 -5.69 -16.68 6.15
C LEU A 513 -4.48 -15.74 6.25
N ARG A 514 -3.42 -16.13 6.98
CA ARG A 514 -2.16 -15.37 7.08
C ARG A 514 -1.38 -15.32 5.77
N SER A 515 -1.51 -16.34 4.91
CA SER A 515 -0.80 -16.40 3.63
C SER A 515 -1.33 -15.37 2.63
N LEU A 516 -2.59 -14.93 2.79
CA LEU A 516 -3.21 -13.90 1.96
C LEU A 516 -2.45 -12.56 2.06
N PRO A 517 -2.42 -11.74 0.99
CA PRO A 517 -1.77 -10.43 1.02
C PRO A 517 -2.29 -9.52 2.15
N TYR A 518 -3.57 -9.64 2.45
CA TYR A 518 -4.30 -8.91 3.50
C TYR A 518 -4.55 -9.76 4.75
N GLY A 519 -3.82 -10.86 4.94
CA GLY A 519 -3.89 -11.67 6.16
C GLY A 519 -3.61 -10.84 7.42
N ASN A 520 -4.36 -11.11 8.50
CA ASN A 520 -4.28 -10.38 9.78
C ASN A 520 -4.45 -8.85 9.64
N SER A 521 -5.19 -8.38 8.63
CA SER A 521 -5.47 -6.95 8.49
C SER A 521 -6.50 -6.50 9.51
N VAL A 522 -6.31 -5.29 10.02
CA VAL A 522 -7.38 -4.55 10.69
C VAL A 522 -8.17 -3.79 9.62
N PHE A 523 -9.48 -4.04 9.55
CA PHE A 523 -10.36 -3.50 8.52
C PHE A 523 -11.12 -2.26 9.01
N PHE A 524 -11.09 -1.19 8.23
CA PHE A 524 -11.75 0.09 8.52
C PHE A 524 -12.60 0.53 7.33
N THR A 525 -13.88 0.84 7.56
CA THR A 525 -14.74 1.39 6.51
C THR A 525 -14.52 2.90 6.44
N VAL A 526 -14.21 3.43 5.26
CA VAL A 526 -13.95 4.87 5.05
C VAL A 526 -14.60 5.38 3.77
N THR A 527 -14.83 6.69 3.70
CA THR A 527 -15.33 7.36 2.49
C THR A 527 -14.21 8.15 1.84
N LYS A 528 -14.04 8.06 0.52
CA LYS A 528 -13.04 8.81 -0.22
C LYS A 528 -13.37 10.31 -0.22
N ILE A 529 -12.37 11.13 0.13
CA ILE A 529 -12.40 12.59 -0.03
C ILE A 529 -11.54 12.96 -1.24
N GLU A 530 -10.26 12.56 -1.22
CA GLU A 530 -9.28 12.91 -2.25
C GLU A 530 -8.52 11.65 -2.69
N ASP A 531 -8.51 11.42 -4.00
CA ASP A 531 -7.73 10.36 -4.66
C ASP A 531 -7.28 10.94 -6.00
N PRO A 532 -6.03 11.43 -6.07
CA PRO A 532 -5.52 12.16 -7.22
C PRO A 532 -5.35 11.28 -8.47
N ILE A 533 -5.48 9.95 -8.35
CA ILE A 533 -5.35 8.99 -9.46
C ILE A 533 -6.73 8.58 -9.99
N GLY A 534 -7.79 8.77 -9.21
CA GLY A 534 -9.17 8.52 -9.62
C GLY A 534 -9.57 7.05 -9.69
N LEU A 535 -8.75 6.13 -9.17
CA LEU A 535 -8.96 4.67 -9.26
C LEU A 535 -9.89 4.13 -8.16
N LEU A 536 -10.05 4.83 -7.05
CA LEU A 536 -10.78 4.34 -5.88
C LEU A 536 -12.26 4.76 -5.90
N PRO A 537 -13.20 3.85 -5.53
CA PRO A 537 -14.62 4.17 -5.43
C PRO A 537 -14.92 5.09 -4.22
N GLY A 538 -16.14 5.66 -4.17
CA GLY A 538 -16.54 6.62 -3.14
C GLY A 538 -16.55 6.05 -1.72
N ARG A 539 -17.01 4.81 -1.53
CA ARG A 539 -16.87 4.07 -0.27
C ARG A 539 -15.87 2.93 -0.46
N ILE A 540 -14.97 2.77 0.50
CA ILE A 540 -13.93 1.75 0.48
C ILE A 540 -13.76 1.15 1.88
N ILE A 541 -13.15 -0.05 1.92
CA ILE A 541 -12.65 -0.64 3.17
C ILE A 541 -11.12 -0.64 3.07
N LEU A 542 -10.46 -0.14 4.12
CA LEU A 542 -9.00 -0.18 4.27
C LEU A 542 -8.64 -1.37 5.14
N GLY A 543 -7.75 -2.24 4.67
CA GLY A 543 -7.11 -3.27 5.49
C GLY A 543 -5.67 -2.86 5.80
N ILE A 544 -5.29 -2.78 7.07
CA ILE A 544 -3.93 -2.45 7.48
C ILE A 544 -3.26 -3.69 8.08
N ASN A 545 -2.12 -4.09 7.51
CA ASN A 545 -1.31 -5.17 8.06
C ASN A 545 0.20 -4.91 7.89
N LYS A 546 1.03 -5.92 8.23
CA LYS A 546 2.49 -5.85 8.11
C LYS A 546 3.03 -5.61 6.70
N ARG A 547 2.23 -5.85 5.65
CA ARG A 547 2.63 -5.64 4.26
C ARG A 547 2.33 -4.21 3.79
N GLY A 548 1.29 -3.57 4.33
CA GLY A 548 0.88 -2.25 3.88
C GLY A 548 -0.58 -1.92 4.15
N VAL A 549 -1.08 -0.98 3.36
CA VAL A 549 -2.49 -0.55 3.33
C VAL A 549 -3.14 -1.17 2.10
N HIS A 550 -4.19 -1.95 2.31
CA HIS A 550 -4.95 -2.67 1.30
C HIS A 550 -6.31 -1.98 1.09
N PHE A 551 -6.73 -1.85 -0.16
CA PHE A 551 -7.97 -1.19 -0.54
C PHE A 551 -8.97 -2.22 -1.06
N PHE A 552 -10.19 -2.19 -0.52
CA PHE A 552 -11.28 -3.07 -0.91
C PHE A 552 -12.52 -2.27 -1.29
N ARG A 553 -13.27 -2.79 -2.26
CA ARG A 553 -14.64 -2.35 -2.53
C ARG A 553 -15.57 -2.94 -1.46
N PRO A 554 -16.54 -2.19 -0.91
CA PRO A 554 -17.43 -2.70 0.14
C PRO A 554 -18.53 -3.62 -0.40
N VAL A 555 -19.02 -3.37 -1.63
CA VAL A 555 -20.07 -4.17 -2.28
C VAL A 555 -19.82 -4.22 -3.79
N PRO A 556 -19.63 -5.42 -4.39
CA PRO A 556 -19.25 -6.66 -3.71
C PRO A 556 -17.90 -6.48 -2.98
N LYS A 557 -17.67 -7.25 -1.91
CA LYS A 557 -16.39 -7.23 -1.20
C LYS A 557 -15.30 -7.80 -2.10
N GLU A 558 -14.47 -6.92 -2.65
CA GLU A 558 -13.47 -7.24 -3.66
C GLU A 558 -12.17 -6.52 -3.34
N TYR A 559 -11.04 -7.21 -3.48
CA TYR A 559 -9.71 -6.65 -3.31
C TYR A 559 -9.32 -5.81 -4.54
N LEU A 560 -8.94 -4.56 -4.34
CA LEU A 560 -8.62 -3.62 -5.42
C LEU A 560 -7.11 -3.49 -5.62
N HIS A 561 -6.41 -2.96 -4.62
CA HIS A 561 -4.99 -2.62 -4.70
C HIS A 561 -4.37 -2.55 -3.30
N SER A 562 -3.03 -2.50 -3.21
CA SER A 562 -2.31 -2.33 -1.95
C SER A 562 -1.12 -1.38 -2.10
N ALA A 563 -0.95 -0.47 -1.16
CA ALA A 563 0.25 0.34 -1.03
C ALA A 563 1.16 -0.27 0.04
N GLU A 564 2.41 -0.56 -0.29
CA GLU A 564 3.35 -1.12 0.68
C GLU A 564 3.77 -0.09 1.73
N LEU A 565 4.17 -0.55 2.92
CA LEU A 565 4.63 0.35 4.00
C LEU A 565 5.79 1.27 3.59
N ARG A 566 6.68 0.80 2.70
CA ARG A 566 7.82 1.60 2.21
C ARG A 566 7.42 2.75 1.29
N ASP A 567 6.24 2.65 0.67
CA ASP A 567 5.74 3.67 -0.25
C ASP A 567 4.97 4.77 0.48
N ILE A 568 4.62 4.55 1.75
CA ILE A 568 3.96 5.55 2.61
C ILE A 568 5.03 6.45 3.23
N MET A 569 5.09 7.70 2.80
CA MET A 569 6.08 8.69 3.29
C MET A 569 5.61 9.45 4.51
N GLN A 570 4.31 9.75 4.57
CA GLN A 570 3.72 10.48 5.67
C GLN A 570 2.26 10.07 5.80
N PHE A 571 1.76 10.04 7.02
CA PHE A 571 0.35 9.83 7.30
C PHE A 571 -0.04 10.64 8.54
N GLY A 572 -1.33 10.85 8.71
CA GLY A 572 -1.86 11.53 9.87
C GLY A 572 -3.38 11.53 9.83
N SER A 573 -3.99 11.92 10.94
CA SER A 573 -5.44 11.94 11.08
C SER A 573 -5.92 13.18 11.80
N SER A 574 -7.20 13.47 11.59
CA SER A 574 -8.01 14.39 12.36
C SER A 574 -9.22 13.61 12.92
N ASN A 575 -10.10 14.29 13.66
CA ASN A 575 -11.30 13.66 14.22
C ASN A 575 -12.31 13.18 13.15
N THR A 576 -12.15 13.59 11.90
CA THR A 576 -13.10 13.30 10.80
C THR A 576 -12.44 12.75 9.55
N ALA A 577 -11.10 12.72 9.47
CA ALA A 577 -10.41 12.25 8.29
C ALA A 577 -9.05 11.62 8.61
N VAL A 578 -8.56 10.79 7.70
CA VAL A 578 -7.20 10.28 7.67
C VAL A 578 -6.58 10.57 6.31
N PHE A 579 -5.29 10.87 6.27
CA PHE A 579 -4.56 11.08 5.03
C PHE A 579 -3.30 10.22 4.95
N PHE A 580 -2.95 9.85 3.73
CA PHE A 580 -1.73 9.12 3.40
C PHE A 580 -1.02 9.80 2.24
N LYS A 581 0.22 10.23 2.46
CA LYS A 581 1.12 10.68 1.42
C LYS A 581 1.97 9.49 0.98
N MET A 582 1.64 8.95 -0.19
CA MET A 582 2.29 7.74 -0.71
C MET A 582 2.87 7.95 -2.10
N ARG A 583 3.90 7.16 -2.44
CA ARG A 583 4.53 7.14 -3.75
C ARG A 583 3.77 6.19 -4.66
N VAL A 584 3.28 6.67 -5.80
CA VAL A 584 2.69 5.85 -6.85
C VAL A 584 3.45 6.13 -8.15
N ALA A 585 3.98 5.08 -8.77
CA ALA A 585 4.82 5.18 -9.98
C ALA A 585 5.96 6.23 -9.88
N GLY A 586 6.57 6.37 -8.70
CA GLY A 586 7.66 7.33 -8.45
C GLY A 586 7.20 8.72 -7.98
N VAL A 587 5.94 9.08 -8.15
CA VAL A 587 5.37 10.41 -7.83
C VAL A 587 4.64 10.38 -6.48
N LEU A 588 4.74 11.47 -5.72
CA LEU A 588 4.07 11.61 -4.42
C LEU A 588 2.64 12.10 -4.57
N HIS A 589 1.71 11.32 -4.06
CA HIS A 589 0.28 11.63 -4.04
C HIS A 589 -0.24 11.65 -2.60
N ILE A 590 -1.20 12.53 -2.33
CA ILE A 590 -1.90 12.61 -1.05
C ILE A 590 -3.29 12.03 -1.24
N PHE A 591 -3.59 10.96 -0.51
CA PHE A 591 -4.90 10.35 -0.43
C PHE A 591 -5.56 10.78 0.87
N GLN A 592 -6.83 11.17 0.81
CA GLN A 592 -7.59 11.58 1.99
C GLN A 592 -8.93 10.84 2.06
N PHE A 593 -9.24 10.33 3.24
CA PHE A 593 -10.44 9.56 3.53
C PHE A 593 -11.18 10.12 4.74
N GLU A 594 -12.50 10.19 4.67
CA GLU A 594 -13.38 10.55 5.78
C GLU A 594 -13.59 9.34 6.70
N THR A 595 -13.30 9.52 7.99
CA THR A 595 -13.50 8.49 9.02
C THR A 595 -13.37 9.08 10.42
N LYS A 596 -14.12 8.53 11.37
CA LYS A 596 -13.97 8.83 12.81
C LYS A 596 -12.85 8.01 13.48
N GLN A 597 -12.37 6.97 12.81
CA GLN A 597 -11.35 6.03 13.30
C GLN A 597 -9.94 6.39 12.81
N GLY A 598 -9.70 7.66 12.45
CA GLY A 598 -8.42 8.09 11.87
C GLY A 598 -7.23 7.86 12.80
N GLU A 599 -7.41 8.02 14.11
CA GLU A 599 -6.38 7.73 15.12
C GLU A 599 -6.04 6.23 15.18
N ASP A 600 -7.06 5.35 15.23
CA ASP A 600 -6.88 3.90 15.23
C ASP A 600 -6.13 3.41 13.98
N ILE A 601 -6.47 3.96 12.82
CA ILE A 601 -5.79 3.70 11.54
C ILE A 601 -4.31 4.06 11.62
N CYS A 602 -3.99 5.25 12.17
CA CYS A 602 -2.62 5.70 12.34
C CYS A 602 -1.85 4.84 13.35
N VAL A 603 -2.47 4.44 14.45
CA VAL A 603 -1.86 3.56 15.48
C VAL A 603 -1.57 2.17 14.90
N ALA A 604 -2.51 1.59 14.15
CA ALA A 604 -2.31 0.31 13.47
C ALA A 604 -1.11 0.39 12.50
N LEU A 605 -1.05 1.44 11.68
CA LEU A 605 0.03 1.64 10.73
C LEU A 605 1.38 1.87 11.43
N GLN A 606 1.41 2.74 12.44
CA GLN A 606 2.62 3.04 13.22
C GLN A 606 3.16 1.79 13.92
N THR A 607 2.27 0.91 14.40
CA THR A 607 2.67 -0.37 15.03
C THR A 607 3.43 -1.25 14.05
N HIS A 608 2.92 -1.43 12.83
CA HIS A 608 3.61 -2.25 11.82
C HIS A 608 4.91 -1.60 11.33
N ILE A 609 4.96 -0.27 11.19
CA ILE A 609 6.19 0.45 10.83
C ILE A 609 7.26 0.27 11.93
N ASN A 610 6.88 0.41 13.20
CA ASN A 610 7.79 0.21 14.32
C ASN A 610 8.33 -1.24 14.37
N ASP A 611 7.48 -2.24 14.15
CA ASP A 611 7.89 -3.65 14.10
C ASP A 611 8.92 -3.92 12.98
N VAL A 612 8.68 -3.36 11.79
CA VAL A 612 9.63 -3.46 10.66
C VAL A 612 10.95 -2.75 10.96
N MET A 613 10.90 -1.58 11.58
CA MET A 613 12.08 -0.81 11.99
C MET A 613 12.90 -1.55 13.05
N LEU A 614 12.26 -2.05 14.12
CA LEU A 614 12.93 -2.85 15.15
C LEU A 614 13.64 -4.06 14.54
N ARG A 615 13.01 -4.76 13.59
CA ARG A 615 13.66 -5.89 12.88
C ARG A 615 14.91 -5.49 12.10
N ARG A 616 14.92 -4.33 11.43
CA ARG A 616 16.12 -3.84 10.73
C ARG A 616 17.25 -3.57 11.72
N TYR A 617 16.95 -2.99 12.88
CA TYR A 617 17.92 -2.80 13.95
C TYR A 617 18.42 -4.14 14.54
N SER A 618 17.53 -5.12 14.74
CA SER A 618 17.90 -6.44 15.25
C SER A 618 18.75 -7.25 14.26
N ARG A 619 18.44 -7.18 12.95
CA ARG A 619 19.28 -7.80 11.91
C ARG A 619 20.65 -7.14 11.80
N ASN A 620 20.73 -5.81 11.92
CA ASN A 620 22.01 -5.10 11.87
C ASN A 620 22.94 -5.40 13.06
N LYS A 621 22.43 -5.99 14.16
CA LYS A 621 23.27 -6.48 15.28
C LYS A 621 23.80 -7.91 15.07
N ASN A 622 23.22 -8.67 14.13
CA ASN A 622 23.54 -10.08 13.88
C ASN A 622 24.00 -10.32 12.43
N ILE A 623 24.98 -9.55 11.95
CA ILE A 623 25.68 -9.85 10.69
C ILE A 623 27.14 -10.21 11.01
N PRO A 624 27.51 -11.50 10.99
CA PRO A 624 28.86 -11.93 10.69
C PRO A 624 29.11 -11.74 9.19
N ASN A 625 30.32 -11.29 8.85
CA ASN A 625 30.81 -10.99 7.52
C ASN A 625 30.51 -12.05 6.45
N GLY A 626 30.03 -11.56 5.30
CA GLY A 626 30.45 -12.00 3.97
C GLY A 626 29.85 -13.28 3.42
N GLN A 627 28.96 -13.14 2.43
CA GLN A 627 29.24 -13.59 1.05
C GLN A 627 28.14 -13.12 0.10
N VAL A 628 28.58 -12.50 -0.98
CA VAL A 628 27.80 -12.05 -2.13
C VAL A 628 27.74 -13.19 -3.12
N SER A 629 26.55 -13.59 -3.56
CA SER A 629 26.36 -14.37 -4.78
C SER A 629 25.21 -13.78 -5.59
N ASN A 630 25.58 -13.27 -6.77
CA ASN A 630 24.68 -12.85 -7.84
C ASN A 630 24.07 -14.10 -8.48
N GLU A 631 22.75 -14.12 -8.65
CA GLU A 631 22.11 -14.89 -9.72
C GLU A 631 21.08 -14.01 -10.43
N VAL A 632 21.25 -13.97 -11.75
CA VAL A 632 20.42 -13.32 -12.76
C VAL A 632 19.46 -14.39 -13.27
N ASP A 633 18.16 -14.14 -13.27
CA ASP A 633 17.22 -14.93 -14.08
C ASP A 633 16.22 -14.02 -14.80
N THR A 634 16.47 -13.91 -16.10
CA THR A 634 15.56 -13.55 -17.17
C THR A 634 14.61 -14.70 -17.46
N THR A 635 13.30 -14.44 -17.57
CA THR A 635 12.46 -14.84 -18.72
C THR A 635 11.00 -14.43 -18.51
N ALA A 636 10.41 -13.86 -19.56
CA ALA A 636 9.01 -13.51 -19.66
C ALA A 636 8.32 -14.36 -20.75
N THR A 637 7.05 -14.71 -20.47
CA THR A 637 5.89 -14.81 -21.39
C THR A 637 5.76 -15.89 -22.49
N LEU A 638 4.75 -16.77 -22.29
CA LEU A 638 3.58 -17.12 -23.14
C LEU A 638 3.75 -17.45 -24.65
N SER A 639 3.19 -18.59 -25.10
CA SER A 639 2.35 -18.65 -26.32
C SER A 639 1.56 -19.96 -26.48
N THR A 640 0.26 -19.81 -26.66
CA THR A 640 -0.78 -20.73 -27.15
C THR A 640 -0.66 -21.01 -28.66
N LYS A 641 -1.23 -22.12 -29.16
CA LYS A 641 -1.38 -22.47 -30.60
C LYS A 641 -2.87 -22.67 -30.96
N PRO A 642 -3.39 -22.18 -32.10
CA PRO A 642 -4.68 -22.55 -32.65
C PRO A 642 -4.61 -23.51 -33.87
N ALA A 643 -5.76 -24.06 -34.22
CA ALA A 643 -6.03 -25.26 -35.02
C ALA A 643 -6.14 -25.04 -36.55
N GLY A 644 -5.94 -26.12 -37.34
CA GLY A 644 -6.26 -26.15 -38.78
C GLY A 644 -5.66 -27.28 -39.62
N LEU A 645 -5.51 -28.53 -39.12
CA LEU A 645 -4.87 -29.63 -39.86
C LEU A 645 -5.82 -30.66 -40.55
N GLU A 646 -7.13 -30.63 -40.28
CA GLU A 646 -8.04 -31.73 -40.69
C GLU A 646 -8.46 -31.74 -42.18
N VAL A 647 -8.27 -30.65 -42.92
CA VAL A 647 -8.74 -30.56 -44.32
C VAL A 647 -7.70 -31.09 -45.32
N TYR A 648 -6.41 -30.99 -45.01
CA TYR A 648 -5.33 -31.49 -45.88
C TYR A 648 -5.18 -33.01 -45.84
N GLU A 649 -5.52 -33.65 -44.72
CA GLU A 649 -5.34 -35.09 -44.55
C GLU A 649 -6.35 -35.91 -45.37
N LYS A 650 -7.58 -35.40 -45.54
CA LYS A 650 -8.60 -36.05 -46.37
C LYS A 650 -8.29 -36.02 -47.86
N HIS A 651 -7.70 -34.94 -48.37
CA HIS A 651 -7.44 -34.80 -49.80
C HIS A 651 -6.26 -35.67 -50.27
N VAL A 652 -5.24 -35.84 -49.43
CA VAL A 652 -4.09 -36.72 -49.72
C VAL A 652 -4.50 -38.21 -49.71
N GLN A 653 -5.44 -38.59 -48.85
CA GLN A 653 -5.98 -39.96 -48.81
C GLN A 653 -6.80 -40.31 -50.06
N GLU A 654 -7.57 -39.36 -50.59
CA GLU A 654 -8.38 -39.58 -51.79
C GLU A 654 -7.53 -39.74 -53.06
N MET A 655 -6.44 -38.96 -53.18
CA MET A 655 -5.48 -39.10 -54.27
C MET A 655 -4.69 -40.41 -54.23
N SER A 656 -4.33 -40.88 -53.04
CA SER A 656 -3.62 -42.16 -52.87
C SER A 656 -4.50 -43.35 -53.30
N LYS A 657 -5.81 -43.27 -53.03
CA LYS A 657 -6.77 -44.32 -53.41
C LYS A 657 -6.97 -44.42 -54.92
N LEU A 658 -7.02 -43.28 -55.62
CA LEU A 658 -7.13 -43.24 -57.08
C LEU A 658 -5.87 -43.80 -57.77
N LEU A 659 -4.69 -43.57 -57.18
CA LEU A 659 -3.43 -44.12 -57.69
C LEU A 659 -3.39 -45.65 -57.55
N GLU A 660 -3.83 -46.20 -56.42
CA GLU A 660 -3.93 -47.65 -56.21
C GLU A 660 -4.92 -48.33 -57.15
N GLU A 661 -6.07 -47.70 -57.43
CA GLU A 661 -7.07 -48.25 -58.36
C GLU A 661 -6.56 -48.28 -59.81
N SER A 662 -5.76 -47.28 -60.20
CA SER A 662 -5.11 -47.26 -61.52
C SER A 662 -4.01 -48.32 -61.63
N GLN A 663 -3.19 -48.48 -60.59
CA GLN A 663 -2.14 -49.50 -60.57
C GLN A 663 -2.70 -50.93 -60.64
N ARG A 664 -3.81 -51.21 -59.95
CA ARG A 664 -4.48 -52.52 -60.02
C ARG A 664 -5.01 -52.85 -61.42
N LYS A 665 -5.48 -51.86 -62.18
CA LYS A 665 -5.93 -52.07 -63.57
C LYS A 665 -4.77 -52.40 -64.50
N ILE A 666 -3.61 -51.76 -64.29
CA ILE A 666 -2.38 -52.05 -65.03
C ILE A 666 -1.94 -53.50 -64.75
N ASP A 667 -1.93 -53.91 -63.49
CA ASP A 667 -1.51 -55.25 -63.09
C ASP A 667 -2.45 -56.34 -63.67
N GLN A 668 -3.77 -56.10 -63.68
CA GLN A 668 -4.75 -57.02 -64.27
C GLN A 668 -4.58 -57.19 -65.79
N LEU A 669 -4.28 -56.11 -66.52
CA LEU A 669 -4.04 -56.17 -67.96
C LEU A 669 -2.71 -56.87 -68.27
N SER A 670 -1.68 -56.66 -67.44
CA SER A 670 -0.38 -57.32 -67.60
C SER A 670 -0.47 -58.85 -67.44
N GLU A 671 -1.26 -59.36 -66.49
CA GLU A 671 -1.43 -60.80 -66.31
C GLU A 671 -2.29 -61.42 -67.43
N ALA A 672 -3.27 -60.69 -67.98
CA ALA A 672 -4.05 -61.15 -69.13
C ALA A 672 -3.18 -61.35 -70.39
N ILE A 673 -2.22 -60.44 -70.63
CA ILE A 673 -1.25 -60.57 -71.72
C ILE A 673 -0.34 -61.78 -71.48
N ARG A 674 0.15 -61.97 -70.25
CA ARG A 674 1.03 -63.10 -69.89
C ARG A 674 0.38 -64.46 -70.08
N ILE A 675 -0.93 -64.59 -69.79
CA ILE A 675 -1.70 -65.82 -70.01
C ILE A 675 -1.85 -66.11 -71.51
N LYS A 676 -2.01 -65.06 -72.34
CA LYS A 676 -2.18 -65.19 -73.79
C LYS A 676 -0.86 -65.62 -74.47
N ASP A 677 0.26 -65.03 -74.07
CA ASP A 677 1.59 -65.42 -74.59
C ASP A 677 1.96 -66.86 -74.22
N LYS A 678 1.59 -67.34 -73.02
CA LYS A 678 1.78 -68.76 -72.63
C LYS A 678 1.03 -69.76 -73.52
N ARG A 679 -0.16 -69.41 -74.01
CA ARG A 679 -0.94 -70.27 -74.92
C ARG A 679 -0.30 -70.33 -76.31
N GLU A 680 0.33 -69.24 -76.74
CA GLU A 680 1.00 -69.13 -78.03
C GLU A 680 2.29 -69.97 -78.07
N THR A 681 3.10 -69.92 -77.00
CA THR A 681 4.29 -70.78 -76.87
C THR A 681 3.96 -72.27 -76.95
N LEU A 682 2.82 -72.68 -76.39
CA LEU A 682 2.38 -74.07 -76.37
C LEU A 682 2.01 -74.58 -77.77
N VAL A 683 1.36 -73.74 -78.58
CA VAL A 683 1.03 -74.05 -79.98
C VAL A 683 2.29 -74.04 -80.88
N MET A 684 3.28 -73.20 -80.58
CA MET A 684 4.58 -73.21 -81.27
C MET A 684 5.38 -74.49 -80.99
N GLU A 685 5.35 -74.99 -79.75
CA GLU A 685 5.97 -76.28 -79.39
C GLU A 685 5.31 -77.47 -80.10
N GLU A 686 3.99 -77.49 -80.23
CA GLU A 686 3.27 -78.54 -80.99
C GLU A 686 3.69 -78.57 -82.47
N LEU A 687 3.89 -77.40 -83.09
CA LEU A 687 4.35 -77.29 -84.48
C LEU A 687 5.81 -77.75 -84.64
N ALA A 688 6.67 -77.45 -83.65
CA ALA A 688 8.05 -77.95 -83.62
C ALA A 688 8.09 -79.48 -83.55
N GLY A 689 7.29 -80.09 -82.67
CA GLY A 689 7.18 -81.55 -82.54
C GLY A 689 6.69 -82.25 -83.82
N LEU A 690 5.75 -81.63 -84.54
CA LEU A 690 5.30 -82.12 -85.85
C LEU A 690 6.38 -82.01 -86.93
N ARG A 691 7.20 -80.95 -86.94
CA ARG A 691 8.34 -80.81 -87.87
C ARG A 691 9.40 -81.86 -87.64
N ASP A 692 9.68 -82.19 -86.39
CA ASP A 692 10.68 -83.20 -86.05
C ASP A 692 10.18 -84.62 -86.38
N SER A 693 8.89 -84.89 -86.13
CA SER A 693 8.25 -86.14 -86.54
C SER A 693 8.23 -86.34 -88.06
N LEU A 694 7.96 -85.26 -88.83
CA LEU A 694 8.02 -85.32 -90.29
C LEU A 694 9.44 -85.56 -90.79
N ARG A 695 10.46 -84.92 -90.20
CA ARG A 695 11.87 -85.15 -90.55
C ARG A 695 12.32 -86.59 -90.27
N ALA A 696 11.92 -87.15 -89.13
CA ALA A 696 12.21 -88.54 -88.81
C ALA A 696 11.58 -89.52 -89.83
N GLU A 697 10.35 -89.23 -90.27
CA GLU A 697 9.66 -90.06 -91.26
C GLU A 697 10.27 -89.91 -92.68
N GLU A 698 10.72 -88.72 -93.07
CA GLU A 698 11.44 -88.48 -94.34
C GLU A 698 12.80 -89.18 -94.35
N GLN A 699 13.51 -89.19 -93.23
CA GLN A 699 14.80 -89.86 -93.09
C GLN A 699 14.65 -91.39 -93.17
N THR A 700 13.67 -91.97 -92.47
CA THR A 700 13.36 -93.41 -92.57
C THR A 700 12.88 -93.81 -93.95
N HIS A 701 12.09 -92.97 -94.63
CA HIS A 701 11.73 -93.18 -96.02
C HIS A 701 12.97 -93.20 -96.94
N SER A 702 13.93 -92.30 -96.73
CA SER A 702 15.20 -92.27 -97.50
C SER A 702 16.04 -93.52 -97.29
N GLU A 703 16.19 -93.98 -96.04
CA GLU A 703 16.94 -95.19 -95.70
C GLU A 703 16.33 -96.44 -96.36
N ILE A 704 14.99 -96.57 -96.34
CA ILE A 704 14.28 -97.66 -97.01
C ILE A 704 14.42 -97.56 -98.54
N ALA A 705 14.46 -96.34 -99.10
CA ALA A 705 14.66 -96.13 -100.54
C ALA A 705 16.06 -96.57 -101.01
N GLU A 706 17.10 -96.19 -100.26
CA GLU A 706 18.48 -96.58 -100.53
C GLU A 706 18.68 -98.09 -100.41
N GLU A 707 18.07 -98.72 -99.41
CA GLU A 707 18.12 -100.17 -99.22
C GLU A 707 17.39 -100.91 -100.36
N ARG A 708 16.24 -100.41 -100.81
CA ARG A 708 15.54 -100.91 -102.01
C ARG A 708 16.42 -100.78 -103.24
N GLU A 709 17.08 -99.65 -103.46
CA GLU A 709 17.95 -99.42 -104.61
C GLU A 709 19.16 -100.36 -104.61
N ARG A 710 19.78 -100.57 -103.44
CA ARG A 710 20.86 -101.54 -103.25
C ARG A 710 20.41 -102.96 -103.59
N LEU A 711 19.26 -103.40 -103.07
CA LEU A 711 18.70 -104.72 -103.36
C LEU A 711 18.31 -104.87 -104.84
N THR A 712 17.81 -103.80 -105.46
CA THR A 712 17.48 -103.77 -106.90
C THR A 712 18.73 -103.90 -107.76
N LYS A 713 19.82 -103.22 -107.38
CA LYS A 713 21.12 -103.33 -108.06
C LYS A 713 21.70 -104.73 -107.95
N GLN A 714 21.65 -105.34 -106.76
CA GLN A 714 22.04 -106.75 -106.59
C GLN A 714 21.20 -107.70 -107.45
N LEU A 715 19.91 -107.40 -107.62
CA LEU A 715 19.02 -108.15 -108.51
C LEU A 715 19.45 -108.04 -109.97
N VAL A 716 19.75 -106.84 -110.46
CA VAL A 716 20.19 -106.58 -111.84
C VAL A 716 21.54 -107.24 -112.12
N ASP A 717 22.48 -107.18 -111.18
CA ASP A 717 23.80 -107.81 -111.31
C ASP A 717 23.66 -109.35 -111.38
N MET A 718 22.77 -109.94 -110.58
CA MET A 718 22.48 -111.39 -110.63
C MET A 718 21.74 -111.80 -111.91
N GLU A 719 20.80 -110.99 -112.41
CA GLU A 719 20.15 -111.20 -113.70
C GLU A 719 21.14 -111.09 -114.87
N GLY A 720 22.11 -110.16 -114.78
CA GLY A 720 23.22 -110.04 -115.73
C GLY A 720 24.12 -111.28 -115.74
N ALA A 721 24.46 -111.82 -114.57
CA ALA A 721 25.24 -113.06 -114.45
C ALA A 721 24.49 -114.27 -115.05
N LEU A 722 23.16 -114.34 -114.85
CA LEU A 722 22.29 -115.34 -115.48
C LEU A 722 22.29 -115.20 -117.02
N GLN A 723 22.26 -113.97 -117.54
CA GLN A 723 22.28 -113.69 -118.98
C GLN A 723 23.64 -114.03 -119.63
N VAL A 724 24.75 -113.82 -118.92
CA VAL A 724 26.10 -114.25 -119.35
C VAL A 724 26.19 -115.78 -119.42
N ALA A 725 25.65 -116.50 -118.42
CA ALA A 725 25.59 -117.96 -118.45
C ALA A 725 24.72 -118.51 -119.60
N LEU A 726 23.64 -117.80 -119.97
CA LEU A 726 22.77 -118.12 -121.11
C LEU A 726 23.43 -117.82 -122.48
N THR A 727 24.23 -116.76 -122.59
CA THR A 727 24.92 -116.39 -123.84
C THR A 727 26.15 -117.26 -124.13
N GLU A 728 26.87 -117.73 -123.10
CA GLU A 728 27.89 -118.77 -123.30
C GLU A 728 27.30 -120.09 -123.83
N LYS A 729 26.05 -120.44 -123.46
CA LYS A 729 25.34 -121.61 -123.99
C LYS A 729 25.07 -121.46 -125.49
N ALA A 730 24.85 -120.23 -125.98
CA ALA A 730 24.56 -119.91 -127.38
C ALA A 730 25.81 -119.92 -128.31
N SER A 731 27.02 -119.77 -127.78
CA SER A 731 28.28 -119.61 -128.56
C SER A 731 28.91 -120.87 -129.19
N LEU A 732 28.24 -122.03 -129.17
CA LEU A 732 28.80 -123.32 -129.64
C LEU A 732 28.07 -123.93 -130.86
N ILE A 733 27.17 -123.18 -131.50
CA ILE A 733 26.50 -123.61 -132.75
C ILE A 733 26.56 -122.46 -133.77
N ALA A 734 27.42 -122.63 -134.78
CA ALA A 734 27.55 -121.95 -136.07
C ALA A 734 28.79 -121.04 -136.26
N SER A 735 29.88 -121.66 -136.72
CA SER A 735 30.87 -121.08 -137.63
C SER A 735 30.67 -121.69 -139.03
N VAL A 736 30.24 -120.92 -140.04
CA VAL A 736 30.59 -121.01 -141.49
C VAL A 736 29.90 -119.84 -142.24
N GLY A 737 30.72 -118.99 -142.87
CA GLY A 737 30.38 -118.04 -143.95
C GLY A 737 29.69 -116.73 -143.50
N GLY A 738 30.19 -115.52 -143.75
CA GLY A 738 31.31 -115.01 -144.54
C GLY A 738 30.95 -113.61 -145.09
N SER A 739 31.88 -112.65 -145.02
CA SER A 739 31.88 -111.26 -145.60
C SER A 739 31.09 -110.20 -144.79
N GLN A 740 31.61 -109.19 -144.07
CA GLN A 740 32.67 -108.15 -144.24
C GLN A 740 32.48 -107.21 -145.47
N PRO A 741 32.84 -105.90 -145.46
CA PRO A 741 33.33 -105.00 -144.36
C PRO A 741 32.73 -103.55 -144.34
N GLY A 742 33.15 -102.74 -143.34
CA GLY A 742 33.27 -101.26 -143.37
C GLY A 742 32.10 -100.47 -142.78
N ASP A 743 32.20 -99.95 -141.54
CA ASP A 743 32.75 -98.63 -141.15
C ASP A 743 31.86 -97.47 -141.69
N ASP A 744 31.35 -96.49 -140.92
CA ASP A 744 31.92 -95.80 -139.77
C ASP A 744 30.89 -94.90 -139.04
N ALA A 745 31.17 -94.63 -137.77
CA ALA A 745 30.80 -93.48 -136.91
C ALA A 745 29.36 -93.23 -136.37
N THR A 746 29.23 -93.58 -135.08
CA THR A 746 28.62 -92.82 -133.94
C THR A 746 27.10 -92.64 -133.83
N SER A 747 26.49 -93.44 -132.94
CA SER A 747 25.25 -93.12 -132.22
C SER A 747 25.57 -92.54 -130.85
N ASP A 748 24.88 -91.48 -130.46
CA ASP A 748 23.89 -91.50 -129.37
C ASP A 748 23.28 -90.09 -129.27
N MET A 749 22.04 -89.86 -129.70
CA MET A 749 20.77 -90.33 -129.14
C MET A 749 20.56 -89.92 -127.68
N SER A 750 20.10 -88.69 -127.52
CA SER A 750 19.04 -88.37 -126.58
C SER A 750 18.07 -87.48 -127.32
N ASP A 751 16.81 -87.88 -127.46
CA ASP A 751 15.75 -86.90 -127.62
C ASP A 751 14.35 -87.52 -127.55
N TYR A 752 13.44 -86.63 -127.15
CA TYR A 752 12.10 -86.45 -127.71
C TYR A 752 10.91 -87.19 -127.07
N GLU A 753 10.16 -86.40 -126.30
CA GLU A 753 8.90 -85.77 -126.71
C GLU A 753 7.99 -86.38 -127.83
N THR A 754 6.70 -86.12 -127.63
CA THR A 754 5.59 -85.94 -128.59
C THR A 754 4.85 -87.12 -129.30
N SER A 755 3.52 -87.12 -129.07
CA SER A 755 2.42 -87.19 -130.06
C SER A 755 1.88 -88.50 -130.69
N ILE A 756 0.56 -88.69 -130.47
CA ILE A 756 -0.54 -88.89 -131.46
C ILE A 756 -0.82 -90.26 -132.13
N ARG A 757 -2.02 -90.78 -131.77
CA ARG A 757 -3.16 -91.40 -132.54
C ARG A 757 -3.05 -92.71 -133.36
N LYS A 758 -4.01 -93.59 -132.98
CA LYS A 758 -5.09 -94.28 -133.77
C LYS A 758 -4.86 -95.71 -134.35
N ALA A 759 -5.62 -96.65 -133.75
CA ALA A 759 -6.62 -97.58 -134.36
C ALA A 759 -6.10 -98.80 -135.19
N PRO A 760 -6.94 -99.83 -135.51
CA PRO A 760 -6.71 -101.22 -135.07
C PRO A 760 -6.80 -102.32 -136.18
N THR A 761 -6.82 -103.59 -135.71
CA THR A 761 -7.42 -104.84 -136.26
C THR A 761 -6.64 -105.85 -137.15
N VAL A 762 -6.39 -107.06 -136.56
CA VAL A 762 -6.86 -108.43 -136.94
C VAL A 762 -6.05 -109.40 -137.86
N ARG A 763 -5.65 -110.53 -137.23
CA ARG A 763 -5.60 -111.99 -137.60
C ARG A 763 -4.56 -112.64 -138.56
N ALA A 764 -3.78 -113.57 -137.95
CA ALA A 764 -3.84 -115.06 -138.04
C ALA A 764 -2.76 -115.88 -138.81
N ARG A 765 -2.10 -116.80 -138.03
CA ARG A 765 -1.71 -118.24 -138.27
C ARG A 765 -0.74 -118.55 -139.45
N ARG A 766 0.21 -119.52 -139.45
CA ARG A 766 0.49 -120.76 -138.66
C ARG A 766 1.85 -121.40 -139.09
N ASP A 767 2.44 -122.26 -138.23
CA ASP A 767 3.28 -123.49 -138.44
C ASP A 767 4.62 -123.41 -139.24
N ARG A 768 5.71 -124.20 -139.03
CA ARG A 768 5.89 -125.61 -138.58
C ARG A 768 7.39 -125.98 -138.27
N ASP A 769 7.63 -126.73 -137.19
CA ASP A 769 8.45 -127.97 -136.91
C ASP A 769 9.90 -128.31 -137.42
N PHE A 770 10.77 -128.75 -136.48
CA PHE A 770 11.37 -130.13 -136.25
C PHE A 770 12.94 -130.38 -136.16
N LEU A 771 13.34 -131.16 -135.10
CA LEU A 771 14.46 -132.15 -134.86
C LEU A 771 15.89 -131.86 -134.26
N SER A 772 16.14 -132.51 -133.09
CA SER A 772 17.35 -133.20 -132.47
C SER A 772 18.68 -132.49 -132.14
N SER A 773 19.54 -132.94 -131.19
CA SER A 773 19.47 -133.69 -129.91
C SER A 773 20.88 -133.79 -129.26
N VAL A 774 20.92 -133.81 -127.91
CA VAL A 774 21.93 -134.34 -126.94
C VAL A 774 23.37 -133.79 -126.87
N GLY A 775 23.64 -133.06 -125.75
CA GLY A 775 24.97 -132.87 -125.15
C GLY A 775 25.20 -131.50 -124.48
N LYS A 776 24.81 -131.29 -123.20
CA LYS A 776 25.36 -130.21 -122.29
C LYS A 776 24.79 -130.19 -120.83
N GLU A 777 24.48 -131.33 -120.23
CA GLU A 777 23.87 -131.46 -118.89
C GLU A 777 24.68 -130.90 -117.68
N ARG A 778 25.89 -130.35 -117.85
CA ARG A 778 26.70 -129.77 -116.74
C ARG A 778 26.48 -128.27 -116.47
N LYS A 779 25.85 -127.53 -117.39
CA LYS A 779 25.62 -126.08 -117.23
C LYS A 779 24.22 -125.74 -116.67
N ASP A 780 23.31 -126.71 -116.59
CA ASP A 780 21.92 -126.47 -116.19
C ASP A 780 21.72 -126.41 -114.65
N ASP A 781 22.58 -127.03 -113.83
CA ASP A 781 22.47 -126.96 -112.35
C ASP A 781 22.90 -125.60 -111.77
N GLN A 782 23.89 -124.95 -112.38
CA GLN A 782 24.39 -123.64 -111.93
C GLN A 782 23.40 -122.50 -112.23
N ILE A 783 22.57 -122.68 -113.26
CA ILE A 783 21.48 -121.76 -113.63
C ILE A 783 20.34 -121.82 -112.59
N ARG A 784 19.97 -123.01 -112.11
CA ARG A 784 18.87 -123.18 -111.13
C ARG A 784 19.16 -122.56 -109.75
N THR A 785 20.42 -122.57 -109.30
CA THR A 785 20.78 -121.95 -108.00
C THR A 785 20.66 -120.43 -108.07
N LEU A 786 21.10 -119.82 -109.18
CA LEU A 786 20.96 -118.38 -109.42
C LEU A 786 19.49 -117.97 -109.56
N GLU A 787 18.64 -118.78 -110.20
CA GLU A 787 17.20 -118.52 -110.32
C GLU A 787 16.48 -118.45 -108.95
N ASN A 788 16.85 -119.31 -108.00
CA ASN A 788 16.24 -119.31 -106.66
C ASN A 788 16.64 -118.08 -105.84
N GLN A 789 17.92 -117.66 -105.89
CA GLN A 789 18.39 -116.46 -105.20
C GLN A 789 17.75 -115.18 -105.78
N ILE A 790 17.57 -115.10 -107.10
CA ILE A 790 16.85 -114.01 -107.77
C ILE A 790 15.39 -113.93 -107.29
N LYS A 791 14.73 -115.07 -107.05
CA LYS A 791 13.33 -115.10 -106.59
C LYS A 791 13.18 -114.59 -105.16
N GLU A 792 14.15 -114.88 -104.28
CA GLU A 792 14.16 -114.43 -102.89
C GLU A 792 14.40 -112.91 -102.79
N ILE A 793 15.40 -112.39 -103.51
CA ILE A 793 15.68 -110.95 -103.57
C ILE A 793 14.50 -110.19 -104.22
N ARG A 794 13.79 -110.77 -105.22
CA ARG A 794 12.55 -110.17 -105.77
C ARG A 794 11.43 -110.02 -104.75
N ALA A 795 11.29 -110.98 -103.83
CA ALA A 795 10.29 -110.89 -102.77
C ALA A 795 10.64 -109.78 -101.76
N GLU A 796 11.92 -109.64 -101.44
CA GLU A 796 12.43 -108.66 -100.48
C GLU A 796 12.37 -107.22 -101.03
N VAL A 797 12.71 -107.01 -102.32
CA VAL A 797 12.51 -105.74 -103.01
C VAL A 797 11.04 -105.34 -103.04
N ARG A 798 10.13 -106.30 -103.27
CA ARG A 798 8.68 -106.02 -103.26
C ARG A 798 8.20 -105.56 -101.89
N LEU A 799 8.68 -106.17 -100.81
CA LEU A 799 8.31 -105.81 -99.44
C LEU A 799 8.81 -104.41 -99.08
N LYS A 800 10.07 -104.09 -99.39
CA LYS A 800 10.63 -102.74 -99.20
C LYS A 800 9.93 -101.68 -100.06
N THR A 801 9.43 -102.04 -101.24
CA THR A 801 8.63 -101.13 -102.08
C THR A 801 7.27 -100.80 -101.45
N GLU A 802 6.66 -101.77 -100.76
CA GLU A 802 5.37 -101.58 -100.08
C GLU A 802 5.52 -100.77 -98.77
N ASP A 803 6.60 -100.99 -98.02
CA ASP A 803 6.92 -100.19 -96.83
C ASP A 803 7.31 -98.75 -97.19
N LEU A 804 8.06 -98.55 -98.28
CA LEU A 804 8.36 -97.21 -98.80
C LEU A 804 7.08 -96.41 -99.07
N ARG A 805 6.07 -97.05 -99.68
CA ARG A 805 4.77 -96.41 -99.97
C ARG A 805 4.02 -96.01 -98.70
N LYS A 806 4.05 -96.81 -97.63
CA LYS A 806 3.39 -96.49 -96.36
C LYS A 806 4.02 -95.28 -95.68
N HIS A 807 5.35 -95.20 -95.66
CA HIS A 807 6.06 -94.05 -95.09
C HIS A 807 5.87 -92.79 -95.95
N GLU A 808 5.77 -92.93 -97.28
CA GLU A 808 5.45 -91.81 -98.19
C GLU A 808 4.05 -91.24 -97.92
N ASP A 809 3.05 -92.10 -97.74
CA ASP A 809 1.67 -91.67 -97.45
C ASP A 809 1.56 -91.03 -96.05
N LYS A 810 2.29 -91.53 -95.06
CA LYS A 810 2.34 -90.95 -93.71
C LYS A 810 3.04 -89.58 -93.68
N ALA A 811 4.15 -89.42 -94.41
CA ALA A 811 4.83 -88.13 -94.59
C ALA A 811 3.92 -87.09 -95.27
N LYS A 812 3.15 -87.49 -96.30
CA LYS A 812 2.18 -86.60 -96.96
C LYS A 812 1.08 -86.10 -96.03
N ASN A 813 0.61 -86.93 -95.09
CA ASN A 813 -0.41 -86.52 -94.12
C ASN A 813 0.16 -85.55 -93.08
N LEU A 814 1.34 -85.84 -92.51
CA LEU A 814 2.03 -84.93 -91.59
C LEU A 814 2.36 -83.58 -92.24
N LEU A 815 2.69 -83.57 -93.54
CA LEU A 815 2.94 -82.34 -94.30
C LEU A 815 1.67 -81.46 -94.44
N LYS A 816 0.51 -82.08 -94.67
CA LYS A 816 -0.78 -81.35 -94.71
C LYS A 816 -1.14 -80.74 -93.37
N ASP A 817 -0.94 -81.49 -92.28
CA ASP A 817 -1.23 -81.02 -90.92
C ASP A 817 -0.31 -79.86 -90.52
N LYS A 818 0.98 -79.94 -90.88
CA LYS A 818 1.95 -78.84 -90.73
C LYS A 818 1.48 -77.58 -91.48
N GLN A 819 1.08 -77.70 -92.75
CA GLN A 819 0.62 -76.56 -93.56
C GLN A 819 -0.63 -75.89 -92.99
N LEU A 820 -1.56 -76.68 -92.42
CA LEU A 820 -2.78 -76.17 -91.81
C LEU A 820 -2.49 -75.38 -90.52
N LEU A 821 -1.59 -75.88 -89.68
CA LEU A 821 -1.14 -75.21 -88.45
C LEU A 821 -0.35 -73.93 -88.76
N GLU A 822 0.52 -73.95 -89.77
CA GLU A 822 1.27 -72.76 -90.23
C GLU A 822 0.32 -71.66 -90.73
N GLN A 823 -0.73 -71.99 -91.48
CA GLN A 823 -1.75 -71.01 -91.88
C GLN A 823 -2.55 -70.45 -90.69
N LYS A 824 -2.83 -71.27 -89.68
CA LYS A 824 -3.60 -70.85 -88.50
C LYS A 824 -2.79 -69.89 -87.62
N ILE A 825 -1.49 -70.15 -87.45
CA ILE A 825 -0.57 -69.25 -86.74
C ILE A 825 -0.45 -67.91 -87.47
N GLY A 826 -0.22 -67.92 -88.79
CA GLY A 826 -0.10 -66.68 -89.57
C GLY A 826 -1.33 -65.78 -89.51
N ARG A 827 -2.54 -66.34 -89.37
CA ARG A 827 -3.77 -65.55 -89.15
C ARG A 827 -3.85 -64.95 -87.74
N LEU A 828 -3.41 -65.70 -86.73
CA LEU A 828 -3.40 -65.23 -85.33
C LEU A 828 -2.37 -64.13 -85.12
N GLU A 829 -1.17 -64.27 -85.69
CA GLU A 829 -0.10 -63.26 -85.64
C GLU A 829 -0.55 -61.95 -86.29
N LYS A 830 -1.17 -62.01 -87.48
CA LYS A 830 -1.67 -60.81 -88.17
C LYS A 830 -2.74 -60.08 -87.35
N ASN A 831 -3.69 -60.79 -86.78
CA ASN A 831 -4.72 -60.19 -85.93
C ASN A 831 -4.13 -59.58 -84.64
N LYS A 832 -3.11 -60.20 -84.04
CA LYS A 832 -2.40 -59.66 -82.86
C LYS A 832 -1.73 -58.33 -83.20
N VAL A 833 -1.01 -58.26 -84.32
CA VAL A 833 -0.32 -57.04 -84.78
C VAL A 833 -1.32 -55.90 -85.04
N ASP A 834 -2.47 -56.20 -85.65
CA ASP A 834 -3.49 -55.19 -85.93
C ASP A 834 -4.20 -54.72 -84.64
N GLU A 835 -4.48 -55.61 -83.67
CA GLU A 835 -5.03 -55.23 -82.35
C GLU A 835 -4.03 -54.44 -81.50
N THR A 836 -2.76 -54.84 -81.43
CA THR A 836 -1.73 -54.11 -80.68
C THR A 836 -1.52 -52.72 -81.25
N ARG A 837 -1.47 -52.60 -82.58
CA ARG A 837 -1.34 -51.30 -83.25
C ARG A 837 -2.55 -50.39 -83.01
N GLY A 838 -3.75 -50.98 -82.95
CA GLY A 838 -4.97 -50.24 -82.61
C GLY A 838 -5.02 -49.76 -81.16
N LEU A 839 -4.50 -50.56 -80.21
CA LEU A 839 -4.37 -50.17 -78.80
C LEU A 839 -3.27 -49.13 -78.59
N GLU A 840 -2.11 -49.30 -79.23
CA GLU A 840 -1.02 -48.33 -79.21
C GLU A 840 -1.47 -46.95 -79.70
N HIS A 841 -2.24 -46.89 -80.79
CA HIS A 841 -2.79 -45.63 -81.29
C HIS A 841 -3.76 -44.97 -80.30
N LYS A 842 -4.59 -45.75 -79.59
CA LYS A 842 -5.50 -45.21 -78.56
C LYS A 842 -4.73 -44.70 -77.33
N PHE A 843 -3.69 -45.42 -76.90
CA PHE A 843 -2.81 -44.97 -75.82
C PHE A 843 -2.05 -43.70 -76.18
N GLU A 844 -1.56 -43.59 -77.42
CA GLU A 844 -0.87 -42.39 -77.90
C GLU A 844 -1.81 -41.18 -77.88
N GLN A 845 -3.07 -41.35 -78.32
CA GLN A 845 -4.10 -40.31 -78.25
C GLN A 845 -4.41 -39.87 -76.82
N GLU A 846 -4.67 -40.81 -75.90
CA GLU A 846 -4.95 -40.46 -74.49
C GLU A 846 -3.73 -39.79 -73.83
N ARG A 847 -2.51 -40.23 -74.16
CA ARG A 847 -1.28 -39.64 -73.64
C ARG A 847 -1.08 -38.20 -74.13
N ASP A 848 -1.41 -37.93 -75.39
CA ASP A 848 -1.30 -36.59 -75.97
C ASP A 848 -2.39 -35.65 -75.43
N GLU A 849 -3.62 -36.14 -75.20
CA GLU A 849 -4.67 -35.38 -74.51
C GLU A 849 -4.32 -35.07 -73.05
N LEU A 850 -3.72 -36.02 -72.33
CA LEU A 850 -3.21 -35.81 -70.97
C LEU A 850 -2.06 -34.81 -70.95
N ARG A 851 -1.11 -34.88 -71.90
CA ARG A 851 -0.03 -33.89 -72.03
C ARG A 851 -0.57 -32.49 -72.28
N ALA A 852 -1.58 -32.35 -73.14
CA ALA A 852 -2.23 -31.07 -73.39
C ALA A 852 -2.89 -30.50 -72.12
N ARG A 853 -3.59 -31.34 -71.34
CA ARG A 853 -4.20 -30.93 -70.06
C ARG A 853 -3.16 -30.56 -69.00
N VAL A 854 -2.04 -31.28 -68.92
CA VAL A 854 -0.95 -30.94 -68.00
C VAL A 854 -0.35 -29.59 -68.37
N ALA A 855 -0.06 -29.34 -69.64
CA ALA A 855 0.47 -28.06 -70.10
C ALA A 855 -0.51 -26.88 -69.84
N GLU A 856 -1.82 -27.11 -70.01
CA GLU A 856 -2.85 -26.12 -69.67
C GLU A 856 -2.87 -25.81 -68.16
N ASN A 857 -2.78 -26.83 -67.32
CA ASN A 857 -2.77 -26.67 -65.87
C ASN A 857 -1.47 -26.04 -65.36
N GLU A 858 -0.31 -26.36 -65.94
CA GLU A 858 0.97 -25.72 -65.64
C GLU A 858 0.90 -24.21 -65.96
N LYS A 859 0.31 -23.85 -67.11
CA LYS A 859 0.10 -22.44 -67.46
C LYS A 859 -0.83 -21.73 -66.46
N LYS A 860 -1.97 -22.35 -66.11
CA LYS A 860 -2.89 -21.79 -65.09
C LYS A 860 -2.22 -21.66 -63.72
N LEU A 861 -1.39 -22.62 -63.33
CA LEU A 861 -0.63 -22.57 -62.08
C LEU A 861 0.38 -21.42 -62.11
N GLN A 862 1.08 -21.23 -63.23
CA GLN A 862 2.02 -20.13 -63.41
C GLN A 862 1.33 -18.78 -63.33
N ASP A 863 0.19 -18.61 -64.03
CA ASP A 863 -0.62 -17.39 -63.99
C ASP A 863 -1.11 -17.12 -62.54
N ARG A 864 -1.62 -18.15 -61.85
CA ARG A 864 -2.11 -18.01 -60.47
C ARG A 864 -0.99 -17.73 -59.47
N THR A 865 0.21 -18.27 -59.70
CA THR A 865 1.40 -18.00 -58.88
C THR A 865 1.85 -16.55 -59.04
N GLN A 866 1.81 -16.01 -60.27
CA GLN A 866 2.10 -14.59 -60.52
C GLN A 866 1.06 -13.67 -59.86
N GLU A 867 -0.22 -14.00 -59.96
CA GLU A 867 -1.29 -13.25 -59.27
C GLU A 867 -1.12 -13.27 -57.74
N LEU A 868 -0.75 -14.43 -57.17
CA LEU A 868 -0.52 -14.58 -55.74
C LEU A 868 0.69 -13.77 -55.28
N SER A 869 1.79 -13.76 -56.05
CA SER A 869 2.97 -12.93 -55.77
C SER A 869 2.65 -11.42 -55.79
N LEU A 870 1.84 -10.97 -56.76
CA LEU A 870 1.36 -9.59 -56.81
C LEU A 870 0.47 -9.23 -55.62
N ALA A 871 -0.44 -10.14 -55.24
CA ALA A 871 -1.30 -9.97 -54.08
C ALA A 871 -0.51 -9.93 -52.76
N GLU A 872 0.51 -10.79 -52.59
CA GLU A 872 1.41 -10.79 -51.44
C GLU A 872 2.22 -9.50 -51.34
N GLN A 873 2.72 -8.98 -52.46
CA GLN A 873 3.42 -7.70 -52.49
C GLN A 873 2.50 -6.54 -52.08
N GLN A 874 1.25 -6.54 -52.54
CA GLN A 874 0.25 -5.54 -52.14
C GLN A 874 -0.16 -5.68 -50.67
N LEU A 875 -0.27 -6.91 -50.15
CA LEU A 875 -0.55 -7.16 -48.73
C LEU A 875 0.60 -6.67 -47.84
N SER A 876 1.84 -6.90 -48.27
CA SER A 876 3.03 -6.41 -47.57
C SER A 876 3.10 -4.88 -47.54
N SER A 877 2.84 -4.19 -48.67
CA SER A 877 2.83 -2.73 -48.69
C SER A 877 1.71 -2.14 -47.81
N ARG A 878 0.52 -2.74 -47.87
CA ARG A 878 -0.65 -2.29 -47.10
C ARG A 878 -0.53 -2.61 -45.61
N SER A 879 0.15 -3.70 -45.26
CA SER A 879 0.52 -4.02 -43.88
C SER A 879 1.49 -2.98 -43.32
N GLY A 880 2.52 -2.59 -44.09
CA GLY A 880 3.45 -1.54 -43.66
C GLY A 880 2.76 -0.18 -43.45
N GLU A 881 1.85 0.20 -44.35
CA GLU A 881 1.03 1.41 -44.17
C GLU A 881 0.13 1.31 -42.93
N PHE A 882 -0.50 0.16 -42.69
CA PHE A 882 -1.33 -0.07 -41.52
C PHE A 882 -0.53 0.05 -40.21
N ASP A 883 0.66 -0.55 -40.14
CA ASP A 883 1.53 -0.48 -38.97
C ASP A 883 1.95 0.97 -38.68
N THR A 884 2.27 1.76 -39.72
CA THR A 884 2.60 3.19 -39.55
C THR A 884 1.40 4.03 -39.11
N LEU A 885 0.21 3.78 -39.66
CA LEU A 885 -1.02 4.45 -39.24
C LEU A 885 -1.39 4.09 -37.80
N GLN A 886 -1.21 2.83 -37.40
CA GLN A 886 -1.46 2.37 -36.05
C GLN A 886 -0.50 3.03 -35.04
N ALA A 887 0.78 3.17 -35.40
CA ALA A 887 1.74 3.90 -34.58
C ALA A 887 1.36 5.39 -34.42
N ASN A 888 0.95 6.06 -35.50
CA ASN A 888 0.55 7.46 -35.47
C ASN A 888 -0.75 7.70 -34.66
N VAL A 889 -1.73 6.79 -34.75
CA VAL A 889 -2.96 6.86 -33.93
C VAL A 889 -2.62 6.74 -32.45
N LYS A 890 -1.75 5.79 -32.10
CA LYS A 890 -1.28 5.61 -30.72
C LYS A 890 -0.58 6.85 -30.19
N GLU A 891 0.33 7.46 -30.97
CA GLU A 891 1.01 8.70 -30.60
C GLU A 891 0.03 9.87 -30.43
N LEU A 892 -0.98 9.99 -31.29
CA LEU A 892 -2.02 11.03 -31.17
C LEU A 892 -2.92 10.83 -29.95
N GLU A 893 -3.22 9.59 -29.56
CA GLU A 893 -3.94 9.29 -28.32
C GLU A 893 -3.10 9.65 -27.09
N GLU A 894 -1.82 9.28 -27.06
CA GLU A 894 -0.89 9.66 -25.99
C GLU A 894 -0.76 11.19 -25.84
N LEU A 895 -0.69 11.93 -26.96
CA LEU A 895 -0.65 13.40 -26.95
C LEU A 895 -1.95 14.05 -26.46
N ARG A 896 -3.12 13.45 -26.77
CA ARG A 896 -4.42 13.94 -26.29
C ARG A 896 -4.55 13.76 -24.78
N GLU A 897 -4.16 12.60 -24.27
CA GLU A 897 -4.14 12.32 -22.83
C GLU A 897 -3.19 13.27 -22.10
N MET A 898 -1.98 13.49 -22.65
CA MET A 898 -1.01 14.43 -22.08
C MET A 898 -1.56 15.87 -22.04
N LYS A 899 -2.26 16.31 -23.09
CA LYS A 899 -2.87 17.65 -23.14
C LYS A 899 -3.96 17.82 -22.08
N GLU A 900 -4.85 16.84 -21.95
CA GLU A 900 -5.89 16.86 -20.92
C GLU A 900 -5.31 16.85 -19.51
N ASP A 901 -4.21 16.12 -19.29
CA ASP A 901 -3.46 16.13 -18.04
C ASP A 901 -2.82 17.48 -17.74
N ILE A 902 -2.24 18.14 -18.74
CA ILE A 902 -1.68 19.48 -18.59
C ILE A 902 -2.79 20.49 -18.26
N ASP A 903 -3.93 20.43 -18.96
CA ASP A 903 -5.06 21.33 -18.70
C ASP A 903 -5.65 21.12 -17.31
N ARG A 904 -5.76 19.86 -16.84
CA ARG A 904 -6.15 19.53 -15.47
C ARG A 904 -5.16 20.06 -14.44
N LYS A 905 -3.86 19.87 -14.66
CA LYS A 905 -2.79 20.39 -13.77
C LYS A 905 -2.79 21.91 -13.74
N ASN A 906 -3.02 22.58 -14.86
CA ASN A 906 -3.11 24.03 -14.93
C ASN A 906 -4.31 24.57 -14.15
N LEU A 907 -5.48 23.92 -14.28
CA LEU A 907 -6.69 24.32 -13.54
C LEU A 907 -6.51 24.10 -12.02
N GLN A 908 -5.88 23.00 -11.62
CA GLN A 908 -5.53 22.73 -10.22
C GLN A 908 -4.53 23.75 -9.67
N THR A 909 -3.48 24.07 -10.44
CA THR A 909 -2.47 25.06 -10.04
C THR A 909 -3.09 26.44 -9.89
N ALA A 910 -3.98 26.85 -10.79
CA ALA A 910 -4.71 28.11 -10.69
C ALA A 910 -5.62 28.15 -9.45
N ALA A 911 -6.28 27.05 -9.11
CA ALA A 911 -7.11 26.96 -7.91
C ALA A 911 -6.28 27.01 -6.61
N ILE A 912 -5.11 26.37 -6.58
CA ILE A 912 -4.18 26.42 -5.45
C ILE A 912 -3.64 27.84 -5.26
N LEU A 913 -3.19 28.49 -6.34
CA LEU A 913 -2.71 29.88 -6.30
C LEU A 913 -3.78 30.84 -5.80
N LYS A 914 -5.04 30.66 -6.23
CA LYS A 914 -6.17 31.45 -5.73
C LYS A 914 -6.39 31.26 -4.22
N ARG A 915 -6.40 30.01 -3.74
CA ARG A 915 -6.56 29.72 -2.30
C ARG A 915 -5.40 30.27 -1.47
N GLN A 916 -4.16 30.17 -1.96
CA GLN A 916 -3.00 30.75 -1.29
C GLN A 916 -3.08 32.28 -1.25
N ALA A 917 -3.54 32.93 -2.33
CA ALA A 917 -3.76 34.37 -2.34
C ALA A 917 -4.83 34.79 -1.31
N ASP A 918 -5.95 34.06 -1.24
CA ASP A 918 -7.02 34.33 -0.27
C ASP A 918 -6.53 34.17 1.18
N GLN A 919 -5.75 33.11 1.47
CA GLN A 919 -5.13 32.88 2.77
C GLN A 919 -4.14 33.99 3.17
N ILE A 920 -3.34 34.48 2.22
CA ILE A 920 -2.40 35.58 2.49
C ILE A 920 -3.17 36.86 2.85
N VAL A 921 -4.27 37.15 2.15
CA VAL A 921 -5.12 38.32 2.46
C VAL A 921 -5.73 38.19 3.85
N GLU A 922 -6.24 37.02 4.20
CA GLU A 922 -6.80 36.74 5.54
C GLU A 922 -5.74 36.88 6.64
N LEU A 923 -4.55 36.29 6.46
CA LEU A 923 -3.44 36.40 7.40
C LEU A 923 -2.95 37.84 7.57
N GLN A 924 -2.93 38.63 6.48
CA GLN A 924 -2.60 40.06 6.55
C GLN A 924 -3.63 40.84 7.37
N ALA A 925 -4.92 40.52 7.24
CA ALA A 925 -5.97 41.14 8.03
C ALA A 925 -5.83 40.80 9.53
N LEU A 926 -5.67 39.51 9.86
CA LEU A 926 -5.46 39.04 11.24
C LEU A 926 -4.20 39.64 11.87
N TYR A 927 -3.10 39.70 11.12
CA TYR A 927 -1.85 40.33 11.59
C TYR A 927 -2.05 41.82 11.92
N LYS A 928 -2.84 42.53 11.11
CA LYS A 928 -3.15 43.94 11.35
C LYS A 928 -4.02 44.13 12.58
N GLU A 929 -5.01 43.26 12.80
CA GLU A 929 -5.85 43.27 14.00
C GLU A 929 -5.02 42.99 15.26
N GLU A 930 -4.15 41.99 15.21
CA GLU A 930 -3.24 41.64 16.31
C GLU A 930 -2.28 42.79 16.64
N GLN A 931 -1.75 43.48 15.62
CA GLN A 931 -0.93 44.68 15.83
C GLN A 931 -1.70 45.80 16.55
N ILE A 932 -2.97 46.03 16.19
CA ILE A 932 -3.83 47.02 16.84
C ILE A 932 -4.09 46.62 18.30
N LEU A 933 -4.39 45.35 18.56
CA LEU A 933 -4.59 44.80 19.90
C LEU A 933 -3.33 44.94 20.75
N ARG A 934 -2.15 44.62 20.23
CA ARG A 934 -0.88 44.78 20.94
C ARG A 934 -0.62 46.23 21.35
N LYS A 935 -0.86 47.20 20.45
CA LYS A 935 -0.78 48.63 20.78
C LYS A 935 -1.77 49.00 21.88
N ARG A 936 -3.01 48.50 21.81
CA ARG A 936 -4.04 48.74 22.83
C ARG A 936 -3.65 48.18 24.19
N TYR A 937 -3.20 46.92 24.24
CA TYR A 937 -2.81 46.27 25.50
C TYR A 937 -1.55 46.88 26.12
N PHE A 938 -0.57 47.24 25.30
CA PHE A 938 0.63 47.95 25.77
C PHE A 938 0.26 49.24 26.49
N ASN A 939 -0.57 50.10 25.87
CA ASN A 939 -1.01 51.34 26.50
C ASN A 939 -1.95 51.11 27.69
N MET A 940 -2.75 50.04 27.69
CA MET A 940 -3.57 49.67 28.84
C MET A 940 -2.72 49.26 30.05
N MET A 941 -1.62 48.52 29.83
CA MET A 941 -0.68 48.19 30.90
C MET A 941 0.01 49.43 31.46
N GLU A 942 0.35 50.39 30.59
CA GLU A 942 0.96 51.66 31.01
C GLU A 942 -0.06 52.53 31.78
N ASP A 943 -1.32 52.60 31.35
CA ASP A 943 -2.39 53.27 32.10
C ASP A 943 -2.66 52.61 33.47
N MET A 944 -2.49 51.29 33.58
CA MET A 944 -2.66 50.55 34.84
C MET A 944 -1.61 50.92 35.89
N LYS A 945 -0.42 51.39 35.50
CA LYS A 945 0.57 51.95 36.42
C LYS A 945 0.17 53.34 36.98
N GLY A 946 -0.94 53.90 36.51
CA GLY A 946 -1.45 55.22 36.90
C GLY A 946 -1.29 56.24 35.77
N LYS A 947 -2.36 57.00 35.49
CA LYS A 947 -2.40 58.06 34.45
C LYS A 947 -1.60 59.31 34.84
N ILE A 948 -1.48 59.55 36.14
CA ILE A 948 -0.61 60.56 36.74
C ILE A 948 0.26 59.79 37.72
N ARG A 949 1.57 59.94 37.59
CA ARG A 949 2.56 59.33 38.49
C ARG A 949 3.45 60.43 39.03
N VAL A 950 3.63 60.44 40.34
CA VAL A 950 4.42 61.42 41.06
C VAL A 950 5.62 60.71 41.65
N TYR A 951 6.79 61.00 41.10
CA TYR A 951 8.06 60.44 41.56
C TYR A 951 8.79 61.46 42.42
N ALA A 952 9.30 61.02 43.57
CA ALA A 952 10.20 61.81 44.38
C ALA A 952 11.64 61.45 44.02
N ARG A 953 12.46 62.46 43.69
CA ARG A 953 13.88 62.27 43.37
C ARG A 953 14.73 63.36 44.00
N TRP A 954 15.83 62.96 44.64
CA TRP A 954 16.89 63.88 45.04
C TRP A 954 18.23 63.41 44.46
N ARG A 955 19.04 64.38 44.00
CA ARG A 955 20.36 64.11 43.43
C ARG A 955 21.41 63.93 44.53
N PRO A 956 22.55 63.28 44.23
CA PRO A 956 23.73 63.39 45.08
C PRO A 956 24.09 64.85 45.39
N LEU A 957 24.68 65.07 46.56
CA LEU A 957 25.28 66.36 46.91
C LEU A 957 26.35 66.73 45.88
N SER A 958 26.37 67.99 45.49
CA SER A 958 27.35 68.55 44.56
C SER A 958 28.66 68.80 45.29
N ASP A 959 29.76 68.89 44.54
CA ASP A 959 31.07 69.17 45.12
C ASP A 959 31.11 70.48 45.92
N LYS A 960 30.25 71.45 45.56
CA LYS A 960 30.10 72.70 46.30
C LYS A 960 29.43 72.46 47.66
N GLU A 961 28.31 71.75 47.69
CA GLU A 961 27.56 71.42 48.91
C GLU A 961 28.39 70.54 49.86
N ILE A 962 29.19 69.60 49.32
CA ILE A 962 30.11 68.77 50.12
C ILE A 962 31.21 69.64 50.76
N ARG A 963 31.78 70.60 50.01
CA ARG A 963 32.79 71.53 50.55
C ARG A 963 32.21 72.48 51.59
N GLU A 964 30.94 72.84 51.47
CA GLU A 964 30.21 73.70 52.40
C GLU A 964 29.70 72.93 53.65
N GLY A 965 29.88 71.61 53.69
CA GLY A 965 29.50 70.77 54.84
C GLY A 965 28.00 70.50 54.95
N GLU A 966 27.25 70.70 53.86
CA GLU A 966 25.81 70.43 53.80
C GLU A 966 25.51 68.94 53.99
N LYS A 967 24.35 68.64 54.60
CA LYS A 967 23.95 67.26 54.95
C LYS A 967 22.65 66.86 54.25
N LEU A 968 22.56 65.57 53.89
CA LEU A 968 21.32 64.99 53.40
C LEU A 968 20.30 64.88 54.55
N MET A 969 19.14 65.49 54.36
CA MET A 969 18.04 65.50 55.34
C MET A 969 16.90 64.52 55.03
N LEU A 970 16.95 63.84 53.88
CA LEU A 970 15.95 62.90 53.40
C LEU A 970 16.44 61.46 53.55
N THR A 971 15.58 60.58 54.06
CA THR A 971 15.83 59.13 54.15
C THR A 971 14.73 58.37 53.41
N SER A 972 15.11 57.40 52.58
CA SER A 972 14.19 56.46 51.94
C SER A 972 13.95 55.26 52.85
N CYS A 973 12.71 55.05 53.31
CA CYS A 973 12.36 53.88 54.12
C CYS A 973 12.13 52.63 53.25
N ASP A 974 11.51 52.84 52.10
CA ASP A 974 11.24 51.86 51.06
C ASP A 974 11.11 52.56 49.69
N GLU A 975 10.74 51.81 48.65
CA GLU A 975 10.59 52.30 47.26
C GLU A 975 9.47 53.35 47.09
N PHE A 976 8.61 53.57 48.09
CA PHE A 976 7.41 54.42 48.00
C PHE A 976 7.29 55.49 49.09
N THR A 977 8.03 55.37 50.19
CA THR A 977 7.97 56.26 51.37
C THR A 977 9.29 56.97 51.67
N ILE A 978 9.25 58.32 51.68
CA ILE A 978 10.36 59.17 52.19
C ILE A 978 10.04 59.65 53.60
N GLU A 979 11.09 59.87 54.38
CA GLU A 979 11.00 60.50 55.70
C GLU A 979 12.00 61.65 55.86
N HIS A 980 11.60 62.64 56.66
CA HIS A 980 12.46 63.79 57.00
C HIS A 980 12.13 64.32 58.39
N PRO A 981 13.09 64.98 59.07
CA PRO A 981 12.85 65.65 60.34
C PRO A 981 11.88 66.83 60.19
N TRP A 982 10.93 66.96 61.12
CA TRP A 982 9.95 68.03 61.19
C TRP A 982 9.97 68.70 62.58
N LYS A 983 9.19 69.78 62.75
CA LYS A 983 9.11 70.54 64.01
C LYS A 983 8.88 69.59 65.21
N ASP A 984 9.56 69.87 66.32
CA ASP A 984 9.56 69.10 67.59
C ASP A 984 10.27 67.72 67.53
N ASP A 985 11.32 67.55 66.72
CA ASP A 985 12.06 66.27 66.53
C ASP A 985 11.19 65.09 66.05
N LYS A 986 10.01 65.38 65.49
CA LYS A 986 9.11 64.36 64.93
C LYS A 986 9.48 64.06 63.48
N ILE A 987 9.55 62.78 63.14
CA ILE A 987 9.76 62.32 61.76
C ILE A 987 8.44 62.42 60.99
N LYS A 988 8.47 63.03 59.80
CA LYS A 988 7.31 63.13 58.91
C LYS A 988 7.54 62.33 57.63
N GLN A 989 6.56 61.47 57.31
CA GLN A 989 6.60 60.58 56.16
C GLN A 989 5.69 61.06 55.03
N HIS A 990 6.13 60.84 53.79
CA HIS A 990 5.40 61.16 52.58
C HIS A 990 5.48 59.98 51.59
N GLN A 991 4.35 59.65 50.96
CA GLN A 991 4.23 58.55 50.01
C GLN A 991 4.14 59.06 48.58
N PHE A 992 4.83 58.37 47.67
CA PHE A 992 4.92 58.65 46.24
C PHE A 992 4.76 57.36 45.43
N ASP A 993 4.55 57.49 44.12
CA ASP A 993 4.40 56.32 43.23
C ASP A 993 5.75 55.58 43.03
N HIS A 994 6.87 56.30 43.15
CA HIS A 994 8.21 55.74 43.22
C HIS A 994 9.18 56.77 43.84
N ILE A 995 10.21 56.29 44.53
CA ILE A 995 11.29 57.09 45.08
C ILE A 995 12.62 56.73 44.42
N PHE A 996 13.32 57.75 43.93
CA PHE A 996 14.69 57.65 43.46
C PHE A 996 15.59 58.42 44.43
N ASP A 997 16.34 57.69 45.23
CA ASP A 997 17.25 58.29 46.20
C ASP A 997 18.52 58.84 45.54
N GLN A 998 19.49 59.24 46.36
CA GLN A 998 20.77 59.78 45.89
C GLN A 998 21.62 58.75 45.12
N PHE A 999 21.38 57.45 45.28
CA PHE A 999 22.14 56.40 44.61
C PHE A 999 21.55 56.05 43.24
N ALA A 1000 20.28 56.41 43.00
CA ALA A 1000 19.62 56.22 41.72
C ALA A 1000 20.30 57.00 40.58
N THR A 1001 20.72 56.25 39.57
CA THR A 1001 21.37 56.76 38.37
C THR A 1001 20.39 57.46 37.41
N GLN A 1002 20.91 58.19 36.42
CA GLN A 1002 20.04 58.78 35.39
C GLN A 1002 19.43 57.71 34.47
N GLU A 1003 20.16 56.62 34.27
CA GLU A 1003 19.75 55.44 33.51
C GLU A 1003 18.55 54.75 34.14
N GLU A 1004 18.59 54.47 35.45
CA GLU A 1004 17.50 53.79 36.16
C GLU A 1004 16.21 54.63 36.12
N VAL A 1005 16.32 55.94 36.28
CA VAL A 1005 15.17 56.86 36.17
C VAL A 1005 14.63 56.92 34.74
N PHE A 1006 15.51 56.78 33.73
CA PHE A 1006 15.09 56.72 32.33
C PHE A 1006 14.41 55.39 31.99
N GLU A 1007 14.91 54.25 32.45
CA GLU A 1007 14.32 52.94 32.10
C GLU A 1007 12.86 52.81 32.55
N ASP A 1008 12.48 53.42 33.68
CA ASP A 1008 11.07 53.41 34.11
C ASP A 1008 10.18 54.37 33.29
N THR A 1009 10.76 55.44 32.71
CA THR A 1009 10.03 56.41 31.86
C THR A 1009 10.10 56.11 30.36
N LYS A 1010 10.95 55.16 29.94
CA LYS A 1010 11.22 54.80 28.55
C LYS A 1010 9.98 54.34 27.79
N TYR A 1011 9.10 53.57 28.44
CA TYR A 1011 7.89 53.06 27.80
C TYR A 1011 6.90 54.18 27.41
N LEU A 1012 6.97 55.34 28.07
CA LEU A 1012 6.18 56.51 27.70
C LEU A 1012 6.58 57.06 26.32
N VAL A 1013 7.83 56.89 25.89
CA VAL A 1013 8.29 57.28 24.55
C VAL A 1013 7.58 56.43 23.48
N GLN A 1014 7.41 55.13 23.74
CA GLN A 1014 6.68 54.23 22.84
C GLN A 1014 5.17 54.58 22.78
N SER A 1015 4.54 54.92 23.91
CA SER A 1015 3.16 55.42 23.94
C SER A 1015 2.98 56.71 23.13
N ALA A 1016 3.97 57.60 23.16
CA ALA A 1016 3.91 58.84 22.37
C ALA A 1016 4.00 58.58 20.85
N ILE A 1017 4.77 57.57 20.43
CA ILE A 1017 4.82 57.11 19.03
C ILE A 1017 3.52 56.42 18.61
N ASP A 1018 2.87 55.70 19.53
CA ASP A 1018 1.57 55.06 19.29
C ASP A 1018 0.40 56.05 19.23
N GLY A 1019 0.64 57.34 19.44
CA GLY A 1019 -0.35 58.42 19.28
C GLY A 1019 -0.97 58.94 20.57
N TYR A 1020 -0.39 58.63 21.73
CA TYR A 1020 -0.84 59.14 23.02
C TYR A 1020 -0.10 60.41 23.44
N ASN A 1021 -0.79 61.27 24.19
CA ASN A 1021 -0.17 62.48 24.76
C ASN A 1021 0.58 62.11 26.04
N VAL A 1022 1.87 62.43 26.09
CA VAL A 1022 2.73 62.16 27.24
C VAL A 1022 3.34 63.48 27.73
N CYS A 1023 3.41 63.65 29.05
CA CYS A 1023 4.01 64.81 29.70
C CYS A 1023 4.92 64.35 30.84
N ILE A 1024 6.17 64.81 30.84
CA ILE A 1024 7.11 64.64 31.94
C ILE A 1024 7.60 66.04 32.31
N PHE A 1025 7.44 66.42 33.57
CA PHE A 1025 7.94 67.69 34.09
C PHE A 1025 8.48 67.50 35.51
N ALA A 1026 9.48 68.29 35.87
CA ALA A 1026 10.03 68.31 37.22
C ALA A 1026 9.53 69.55 37.97
N PHE A 1027 9.19 69.39 39.25
CA PHE A 1027 8.68 70.45 40.11
C PHE A 1027 9.48 70.50 41.43
N GLY A 1028 9.73 71.70 41.95
CA GLY A 1028 10.50 71.92 43.18
C GLY A 1028 11.13 73.31 43.25
N GLN A 1029 11.63 73.69 44.43
CA GLN A 1029 12.34 74.96 44.66
C GLN A 1029 13.69 75.04 43.92
N THR A 1030 14.30 76.22 43.78
CA THR A 1030 15.64 76.34 43.19
C THR A 1030 16.66 75.55 44.01
N GLY A 1031 17.66 74.98 43.32
CA GLY A 1031 18.66 74.11 43.94
C GLY A 1031 18.22 72.65 44.15
N SER A 1032 16.92 72.33 44.06
CA SER A 1032 16.36 71.00 44.37
C SER A 1032 16.70 69.87 43.37
N GLY A 1033 17.59 70.09 42.41
CA GLY A 1033 18.03 69.06 41.45
C GLY A 1033 17.13 68.86 40.22
N LYS A 1034 16.17 69.75 39.95
CA LYS A 1034 15.31 69.69 38.73
C LYS A 1034 16.12 69.59 37.43
N THR A 1035 17.07 70.50 37.25
CA THR A 1035 17.93 70.58 36.06
C THR A 1035 18.81 69.33 35.92
N TYR A 1036 19.30 68.80 37.05
CA TYR A 1036 20.04 67.54 37.07
C TYR A 1036 19.18 66.39 36.53
N THR A 1037 17.94 66.24 36.99
CA THR A 1037 17.05 65.16 36.52
C THR A 1037 16.63 65.31 35.05
N ILE A 1038 16.25 66.52 34.62
CA ILE A 1038 15.69 66.74 33.28
C ILE A 1038 16.78 66.81 32.21
N TYR A 1039 17.84 67.60 32.42
CA TYR A 1039 18.90 67.80 31.44
C TYR A 1039 20.17 67.01 31.77
N GLY A 1040 20.55 66.94 33.04
CA GLY A 1040 21.78 66.30 33.49
C GLY A 1040 23.03 67.07 33.04
N SER A 1041 24.14 66.35 32.89
CA SER A 1041 25.41 66.88 32.37
C SER A 1041 25.79 66.19 31.06
N ASN A 1042 26.80 66.71 30.37
CA ASN A 1042 27.31 66.08 29.15
C ASN A 1042 27.87 64.66 29.39
N SER A 1043 28.43 64.41 30.58
CA SER A 1043 28.94 63.09 30.97
C SER A 1043 27.87 62.18 31.56
N ASN A 1044 26.80 62.74 32.13
CA ASN A 1044 25.69 62.00 32.70
C ASN A 1044 24.34 62.63 32.27
N PRO A 1045 23.87 62.33 31.05
CA PRO A 1045 22.68 62.98 30.49
C PRO A 1045 21.43 62.63 31.30
N GLY A 1046 20.54 63.61 31.45
CA GLY A 1046 19.23 63.45 32.10
C GLY A 1046 18.15 62.88 31.17
N LEU A 1047 16.89 63.06 31.55
CA LEU A 1047 15.76 62.49 30.82
C LEU A 1047 15.59 63.06 29.40
N THR A 1048 15.65 64.38 29.21
CA THR A 1048 15.41 65.04 27.90
C THR A 1048 16.33 64.53 26.79
N PRO A 1049 17.68 64.50 26.95
CA PRO A 1049 18.57 63.96 25.92
C PRO A 1049 18.33 62.46 25.64
N ARG A 1050 18.05 61.65 26.68
CA ARG A 1050 17.80 60.20 26.53
C ARG A 1050 16.48 59.90 25.82
N VAL A 1051 15.40 60.59 26.20
CA VAL A 1051 14.08 60.51 25.53
C VAL A 1051 14.21 60.91 24.06
N THR A 1052 14.95 61.97 23.77
CA THR A 1052 15.18 62.43 22.40
C THR A 1052 15.91 61.37 21.57
N GLN A 1053 16.97 60.78 22.13
CA GLN A 1053 17.71 59.70 21.47
C GLN A 1053 16.84 58.48 21.21
N GLU A 1054 16.04 58.05 22.20
CA GLU A 1054 15.17 56.89 22.07
C GLU A 1054 14.05 57.11 21.06
N LEU A 1055 13.49 58.32 20.99
CA LEU A 1055 12.52 58.69 19.96
C LEU A 1055 13.09 58.47 18.55
N PHE A 1056 14.32 58.93 18.29
CA PHE A 1056 14.99 58.70 17.01
C PHE A 1056 15.35 57.23 16.78
N ASN A 1057 15.70 56.47 17.82
CA ASN A 1057 15.94 55.03 17.70
C ASN A 1057 14.67 54.29 17.25
N CYS A 1058 13.53 54.58 17.87
CA CYS A 1058 12.24 54.01 17.47
C CYS A 1058 11.86 54.40 16.04
N MET A 1059 12.04 55.67 15.66
CA MET A 1059 11.79 56.13 14.29
C MET A 1059 12.66 55.40 13.26
N LYS A 1060 13.94 55.16 13.57
CA LYS A 1060 14.85 54.38 12.70
C LYS A 1060 14.41 52.92 12.59
N ARG A 1061 14.09 52.28 13.72
CA ARG A 1061 13.65 50.88 13.79
C ARG A 1061 12.41 50.62 12.94
N ASP A 1062 11.47 51.55 12.94
CA ASP A 1062 10.16 51.41 12.28
C ASP A 1062 10.05 52.21 10.96
N SER A 1063 11.18 52.69 10.42
CA SER A 1063 11.28 53.48 9.18
C SER A 1063 10.74 52.77 7.93
N ASN A 1064 10.83 51.44 7.88
CA ASN A 1064 10.29 50.65 6.76
C ASN A 1064 8.76 50.47 6.82
N LYS A 1065 8.14 50.85 7.94
CA LYS A 1065 6.69 50.64 8.21
C LYS A 1065 5.90 51.94 8.20
N PHE A 1066 6.50 53.05 8.64
CA PHE A 1066 5.82 54.33 8.80
C PHE A 1066 6.66 55.49 8.26
N GLN A 1067 5.95 56.52 7.77
CA GLN A 1067 6.55 57.82 7.47
C GLN A 1067 6.39 58.72 8.69
N PHE A 1068 7.50 59.29 9.16
CA PHE A 1068 7.51 60.14 10.36
C PHE A 1068 7.71 61.61 10.00
N SER A 1069 7.04 62.50 10.75
CA SER A 1069 7.26 63.94 10.74
C SER A 1069 7.37 64.43 12.17
N LEU A 1070 8.45 65.15 12.48
CA LEU A 1070 8.74 65.64 13.83
C LEU A 1070 8.75 67.17 13.84
N GLN A 1071 8.07 67.77 14.84
CA GLN A 1071 8.09 69.20 15.09
C GLN A 1071 8.53 69.42 16.54
N VAL A 1072 9.41 70.41 16.76
CA VAL A 1072 9.95 70.74 18.09
C VAL A 1072 9.72 72.22 18.35
N TYR A 1073 9.33 72.52 19.59
CA TYR A 1073 9.12 73.88 20.09
C TYR A 1073 9.77 73.97 21.46
N MET A 1074 10.43 75.09 21.78
CA MET A 1074 11.01 75.34 23.11
C MET A 1074 10.46 76.65 23.62
N LEU A 1075 9.68 76.60 24.70
CA LEU A 1075 8.91 77.73 25.20
C LEU A 1075 9.29 77.98 26.66
N GLU A 1076 9.60 79.23 26.97
CA GLU A 1076 9.77 79.72 28.33
C GLU A 1076 8.47 80.39 28.80
N ILE A 1077 8.09 80.13 30.05
CA ILE A 1077 7.02 80.83 30.72
C ILE A 1077 7.66 81.62 31.86
N TYR A 1078 7.71 82.94 31.72
CA TYR A 1078 8.29 83.86 32.70
C TYR A 1078 7.25 84.92 33.05
N GLN A 1079 6.87 85.02 34.34
CA GLN A 1079 5.83 85.94 34.84
C GLN A 1079 4.55 85.92 33.96
N ASP A 1080 3.98 84.73 33.75
CA ASP A 1080 2.80 84.48 32.90
C ASP A 1080 2.94 84.90 31.42
N THR A 1081 4.14 85.29 30.98
CA THR A 1081 4.44 85.62 29.60
C THR A 1081 5.13 84.45 28.92
N LEU A 1082 4.70 84.14 27.70
CA LEU A 1082 5.17 82.98 26.94
C LEU A 1082 6.12 83.43 25.84
N VAL A 1083 7.37 82.94 25.88
CA VAL A 1083 8.46 83.31 24.99
C VAL A 1083 8.92 82.08 24.22
N ASP A 1084 8.95 82.15 22.89
CA ASP A 1084 9.54 81.09 22.06
C ASP A 1084 11.06 81.26 22.00
N LEU A 1085 11.78 80.29 22.57
CA LEU A 1085 13.23 80.29 22.67
C LEU A 1085 13.92 79.88 21.35
N LEU A 1086 13.18 79.33 20.38
CA LEU A 1086 13.70 78.95 19.08
C LEU A 1086 13.50 80.04 18.01
N GLN A 1087 12.85 81.17 18.34
CA GLN A 1087 12.76 82.30 17.41
C GLN A 1087 14.11 83.01 17.27
N PRO A 1088 14.56 83.32 16.03
CA PRO A 1088 15.76 84.13 15.83
C PRO A 1088 15.56 85.51 16.43
N LYS A 1089 16.52 85.97 17.26
CA LYS A 1089 16.53 87.33 17.80
C LYS A 1089 16.69 88.31 16.62
N PHE A 1090 15.58 88.88 16.14
CA PHE A 1090 15.64 89.93 15.12
C PHE A 1090 16.37 91.16 15.70
N GLY A 1091 17.37 91.64 14.96
CA GLY A 1091 18.14 92.83 15.32
C GLY A 1091 17.24 94.05 15.55
N PHE A 1092 17.64 94.87 16.53
CA PHE A 1092 17.14 96.18 16.92
C PHE A 1092 15.89 96.70 16.17
N GLY A 1093 14.70 96.52 16.76
CA GLY A 1093 13.51 97.31 16.45
C GLY A 1093 12.18 96.56 16.31
N GLY A 1094 12.17 95.23 16.16
CA GLY A 1094 10.93 94.44 16.05
C GLY A 1094 10.41 93.97 17.41
N LYS A 1095 9.17 94.33 17.79
CA LYS A 1095 8.54 93.75 18.99
C LYS A 1095 8.37 92.23 18.80
N PRO A 1096 8.76 91.38 19.77
CA PRO A 1096 8.53 89.94 19.69
C PRO A 1096 7.04 89.64 19.53
N ARG A 1097 6.68 88.65 18.69
CA ARG A 1097 5.28 88.25 18.50
C ARG A 1097 4.76 87.64 19.81
N LYS A 1098 3.78 88.30 20.43
CA LYS A 1098 3.15 87.82 21.68
C LYS A 1098 2.42 86.51 21.41
N LEU A 1099 2.75 85.48 22.17
CA LEU A 1099 2.06 84.20 22.14
C LEU A 1099 0.91 84.23 23.15
N ASP A 1100 -0.30 83.92 22.69
CA ASP A 1100 -1.50 83.88 23.53
C ASP A 1100 -1.95 82.43 23.80
N ILE A 1101 -2.33 82.14 25.03
CA ILE A 1101 -2.89 80.84 25.43
C ILE A 1101 -4.37 80.81 25.06
N LYS A 1102 -4.74 79.99 24.07
CA LYS A 1102 -6.15 79.80 23.68
C LYS A 1102 -6.71 78.50 24.27
N LYS A 1103 -7.95 78.57 24.74
CA LYS A 1103 -8.70 77.43 25.26
C LYS A 1103 -9.67 76.94 24.19
N ASP A 1104 -9.52 75.69 23.77
CA ASP A 1104 -10.43 75.07 22.81
C ASP A 1104 -11.79 74.75 23.48
N THR A 1105 -12.85 74.69 22.67
CA THR A 1105 -14.24 74.37 23.01
C THR A 1105 -14.43 73.07 23.79
N LYS A 1106 -13.45 72.16 23.76
CA LYS A 1106 -13.40 70.91 24.55
C LYS A 1106 -12.58 71.01 25.85
N LEU A 1107 -12.36 72.21 26.39
CA LEU A 1107 -11.55 72.47 27.59
C LEU A 1107 -10.06 72.06 27.45
N ARG A 1108 -9.54 71.93 26.22
CA ARG A 1108 -8.11 71.65 25.96
C ARG A 1108 -7.35 72.97 25.80
N TYR A 1109 -6.22 73.13 26.50
CA TYR A 1109 -5.36 74.31 26.35
C TYR A 1109 -4.36 74.09 25.20
N SER A 1110 -4.33 74.99 24.22
CA SER A 1110 -3.40 74.92 23.10
C SER A 1110 -2.67 76.25 22.89
N CYS A 1111 -1.35 76.26 23.01
CA CYS A 1111 -0.51 77.36 22.52
C CYS A 1111 -0.25 77.20 21.01
N GLU A 1112 -0.97 77.90 20.15
CA GLU A 1112 -0.67 77.86 18.71
C GLU A 1112 0.45 78.84 18.39
N VAL A 1113 1.63 78.31 18.06
CA VAL A 1113 2.71 79.10 17.46
C VAL A 1113 2.45 79.15 15.96
N HIS A 1114 1.86 80.24 15.46
CA HIS A 1114 1.69 80.46 14.03
C HIS A 1114 3.00 80.94 13.42
N TYR A 1115 3.75 80.03 12.82
CA TYR A 1115 4.73 80.38 11.79
C TYR A 1115 3.97 80.47 10.46
N GLN A 1116 4.01 81.65 9.83
CA GLN A 1116 3.57 81.79 8.43
C GLN A 1116 4.63 81.20 7.51
#